data_AF-A0A1R3IPT6-F1
#
_entry.id   AF-A0A1R3IPT6-F1
#
_cell.length_a   1.000
_cell.length_b   1.000
_cell.length_c   1.000
_cell.angle_alpha   90.00
_cell.angle_beta   90.00
_cell.angle_gamma   90.00
#
_symmetry.space_group_name_H-M   'P 1'
#
loop_
_entity.id
_entity.type
_entity.pdbx_description
1 polymer ?
#
loop_
_entity_poly.entity_id
_entity_poly.type
_entity_poly.pdbx_seq_one_letter_code
_entity_poly.pdbx_strand_id
1 'polypeptide(L)'
;MRTLCDSCESAAAIVFCAADEAALCRACDEKVHMCNKLASRHVRVGLATPSDVPRCDICENAPAFFYCEIDGSSLCLQCDMIVHVGGKRTHGRYLLFRQRVEFPGDKPGNIEDPASQPVDPSETRRGQNQPAKPTMGENQQNHKLSPVQVVDANADGHVKMDTKMIDLNMKPHRTHGQASNNQGMAPLTMRLSKAVVSVSLLFLVALSGFAHGFVASRTLFNRLSGSSNYLTTKELWFDQTLDHFSPYDHRQFKQRYYEYLDNFQAPDGPIFLKICGESSCNGISNDYLSVLSKKFGAAVVSLEHRYYGKSTPFNSHTTENLKYLSSKQALFDLAVFRQWYQESLNLKKNKAAAENPWFVFGVSYSGALSAWFRLKFPHLTCGSLASSAVVLAVYNYTDFDKQVGESAGPECKAVLQEITQIVDQKLTSNKKGLKEQFGASELEIDGDFLYFLADAAVVAFQYGNPDTLCNPLVEAKKAGEDLVAAYAKYVKDYYVDTFGVSVETYDQKHLKNTAVNEGDSDRLWWFQVCTEVAYFQVAPSNDSVRSSKVDTQYHLDLCKNVFGEGIYPDVDMTNIYYGGTKIAGSKIVFTNGSQDPWRHASKQTSSPEAEMPSYLITCHNCGHGTDMRGCPQSPLMIEGNAQNCSAPDAVHKVRQHIIEHIDLWLSQCKSTVGRSSM
;
A
#
# COMPACT_ATOMS: atom_id res chain seq x y z
N MET A 1 21.83 -24.48 -15.70
CA MET A 1 20.61 -24.71 -16.52
C MET A 1 20.41 -23.50 -17.44
N ARG A 2 19.90 -23.64 -18.67
CA ARG A 2 19.69 -22.50 -19.60
C ARG A 2 18.29 -21.93 -19.46
N THR A 3 18.17 -20.61 -19.38
CA THR A 3 16.89 -19.90 -19.50
C THR A 3 16.33 -20.07 -20.91
N LEU A 4 15.06 -20.47 -21.03
CA LEU A 4 14.35 -20.53 -22.31
C LEU A 4 13.75 -19.16 -22.62
N CYS A 5 13.31 -18.98 -23.87
CA CYS A 5 12.69 -17.76 -24.34
C CYS A 5 11.19 -17.76 -24.01
N ASP A 6 10.74 -16.89 -23.12
CA ASP A 6 9.35 -16.85 -22.62
C ASP A 6 8.31 -16.63 -23.74
N SER A 7 8.73 -16.02 -24.85
CA SER A 7 7.88 -15.80 -26.03
C SER A 7 7.72 -17.03 -26.96
N CYS A 8 8.51 -18.10 -26.81
CA CYS A 8 8.45 -19.25 -27.74
C CYS A 8 8.84 -20.62 -27.17
N GLU A 9 9.28 -20.69 -25.91
CA GLU A 9 9.57 -21.89 -25.09
C GLU A 9 10.59 -22.90 -25.67
N SER A 10 11.12 -22.64 -26.87
CA SER A 10 11.84 -23.61 -27.70
C SER A 10 13.28 -23.22 -28.05
N ALA A 11 13.65 -21.96 -27.79
CA ALA A 11 15.00 -21.44 -27.97
C ALA A 11 15.54 -20.88 -26.64
N ALA A 12 16.86 -20.88 -26.45
CA ALA A 12 17.47 -20.25 -25.29
C ALA A 12 17.35 -18.72 -25.36
N ALA A 13 17.06 -18.07 -24.23
CA ALA A 13 17.09 -16.63 -24.13
C ALA A 13 18.53 -16.09 -24.17
N ILE A 14 18.71 -14.93 -24.81
CA ILE A 14 20.00 -14.22 -24.90
C ILE A 14 19.89 -12.73 -24.50
N VAL A 15 18.68 -12.24 -24.30
CA VAL A 15 18.36 -10.87 -23.87
C VAL A 15 17.27 -10.97 -22.81
N PHE A 16 17.35 -10.15 -21.77
CA PHE A 16 16.23 -9.86 -20.88
C PHE A 16 15.75 -8.43 -21.15
N CYS A 17 14.43 -8.26 -21.30
CA CYS A 17 13.82 -6.96 -21.42
C CYS A 17 13.27 -6.50 -20.06
N ALA A 18 13.79 -5.39 -19.53
CA ALA A 18 13.36 -4.85 -18.25
C ALA A 18 11.99 -4.14 -18.29
N ALA A 19 11.45 -3.87 -19.49
CA ALA A 19 10.13 -3.24 -19.66
C ALA A 19 9.01 -4.28 -19.87
N ASP A 20 9.33 -5.42 -20.48
CA ASP A 20 8.39 -6.53 -20.72
C ASP A 20 8.53 -7.66 -19.66
N GLU A 21 9.46 -7.48 -18.70
CA GLU A 21 9.89 -8.45 -17.66
C GLU A 21 10.23 -9.87 -18.22
N ALA A 22 10.59 -9.98 -19.50
CA ALA A 22 10.72 -11.23 -20.24
C ALA A 22 12.14 -11.52 -20.78
N ALA A 23 12.54 -12.79 -20.73
CA ALA A 23 13.75 -13.34 -21.34
C ALA A 23 13.46 -13.83 -22.77
N LEU A 24 14.15 -13.26 -23.77
CA LEU A 24 13.91 -13.51 -25.19
C LEU A 24 15.13 -14.10 -25.91
N CYS A 25 14.88 -15.01 -26.86
CA CYS A 25 15.86 -15.39 -27.88
C CYS A 25 15.92 -14.31 -28.96
N ARG A 26 17.00 -14.27 -29.76
CA ARG A 26 17.20 -13.23 -30.80
C ARG A 26 16.00 -13.05 -31.74
N ALA A 27 15.40 -14.15 -32.19
CA ALA A 27 14.28 -14.11 -33.13
C ALA A 27 12.96 -13.59 -32.52
N CYS A 28 12.82 -13.62 -31.19
CA CYS A 28 11.69 -13.00 -30.48
C CYS A 28 12.02 -11.55 -30.07
N ASP A 29 13.25 -11.28 -29.64
CA ASP A 29 13.78 -9.92 -29.39
C ASP A 29 13.61 -9.01 -30.61
N GLU A 30 14.05 -9.46 -31.78
CA GLU A 30 13.89 -8.71 -33.04
C GLU A 30 12.40 -8.47 -33.37
N LYS A 31 11.52 -9.47 -33.17
CA LYS A 31 10.08 -9.31 -33.41
C LYS A 31 9.43 -8.31 -32.46
N VAL A 32 9.65 -8.47 -31.15
CA VAL A 32 9.03 -7.61 -30.13
C VAL A 32 9.53 -6.17 -30.27
N HIS A 33 10.85 -5.97 -30.32
CA HIS A 33 11.44 -4.63 -30.21
C HIS A 33 11.59 -3.90 -31.55
N MET A 34 11.30 -4.53 -32.69
CA MET A 34 11.16 -3.83 -33.98
C MET A 34 9.71 -3.52 -34.39
N CYS A 35 8.70 -4.02 -33.67
CA CYS A 35 7.29 -3.77 -33.98
C CYS A 35 6.89 -2.28 -34.01
N ASN A 36 7.50 -1.43 -33.17
CA ASN A 36 7.23 0.01 -33.15
C ASN A 36 8.32 0.82 -32.41
N LYS A 37 8.25 2.16 -32.51
CA LYS A 37 9.21 3.11 -31.91
C LYS A 37 9.18 3.22 -30.37
N LEU A 38 8.21 2.62 -29.69
CA LEU A 38 8.16 2.52 -28.23
C LEU A 38 8.89 1.25 -27.77
N ALA A 39 8.54 0.10 -28.36
CA ALA A 39 9.23 -1.17 -28.11
C ALA A 39 10.74 -1.08 -28.40
N SER A 40 11.14 -0.36 -29.46
CA SER A 40 12.56 -0.14 -29.77
C SER A 40 13.33 0.70 -28.75
N ARG A 41 12.67 1.24 -27.72
CA ARG A 41 13.27 1.99 -26.58
C ARG A 41 13.30 1.18 -25.29
N HIS A 42 12.78 -0.05 -25.27
CA HIS A 42 12.81 -0.89 -24.08
C HIS A 42 14.27 -1.17 -23.67
N VAL A 43 14.54 -1.13 -22.37
CA VAL A 43 15.89 -1.39 -21.83
C VAL A 43 16.14 -2.89 -21.87
N ARG A 44 17.16 -3.29 -22.63
CA ARG A 44 17.50 -4.68 -22.92
C ARG A 44 18.91 -5.00 -22.43
N VAL A 45 19.03 -6.10 -21.67
CA VAL A 45 20.28 -6.55 -21.06
C VAL A 45 20.66 -7.91 -21.64
N GLY A 46 21.91 -8.08 -22.06
CA GLY A 46 22.40 -9.36 -22.58
C GLY A 46 22.46 -10.43 -21.50
N LEU A 47 21.95 -11.63 -21.79
CA LEU A 47 22.05 -12.80 -20.92
C LEU A 47 23.29 -13.62 -21.30
N ALA A 48 24.28 -13.65 -20.42
CA ALA A 48 25.48 -14.48 -20.58
C ALA A 48 25.14 -15.97 -20.41
N THR A 49 25.88 -16.85 -21.10
CA THR A 49 25.71 -18.31 -20.97
C THR A 49 26.16 -18.77 -19.58
N PRO A 50 25.31 -19.49 -18.82
CA PRO A 50 25.60 -19.81 -17.42
C PRO A 50 26.65 -20.92 -17.28
N SER A 51 27.70 -20.63 -16.52
CA SER A 51 28.58 -21.63 -15.89
C SER A 51 28.02 -22.07 -14.53
N ASP A 52 28.44 -23.24 -14.04
CA ASP A 52 27.93 -23.81 -12.79
C ASP A 52 28.34 -23.01 -11.54
N VAL A 53 27.48 -23.02 -10.52
CA VAL A 53 27.69 -22.29 -9.26
C VAL A 53 28.77 -23.00 -8.43
N PRO A 54 29.80 -22.30 -7.92
CA PRO A 54 30.84 -22.92 -7.11
C PRO A 54 30.30 -23.46 -5.79
N ARG A 55 30.99 -24.48 -5.24
CA ARG A 55 30.70 -25.01 -3.91
C ARG A 55 31.40 -24.18 -2.83
N CYS A 56 31.02 -24.40 -1.58
CA CYS A 56 31.67 -23.82 -0.41
C CYS A 56 33.06 -24.42 -0.20
N ASP A 57 34.10 -23.59 -0.23
CA ASP A 57 35.50 -24.01 -0.09
C ASP A 57 35.85 -24.54 1.32
N ILE A 58 34.99 -24.28 2.33
CA ILE A 58 35.17 -24.78 3.70
C ILE A 58 34.52 -26.15 3.92
N CYS A 59 33.43 -26.48 3.22
CA CYS A 59 32.66 -27.69 3.51
C CYS A 59 32.37 -28.60 2.31
N GLU A 60 32.69 -28.17 1.08
CA GLU A 60 32.62 -28.86 -0.21
C GLU A 60 31.26 -29.50 -0.60
N ASN A 61 30.25 -29.44 0.28
CA ASN A 61 29.00 -30.20 0.17
C ASN A 61 27.75 -29.32 0.02
N ALA A 62 27.91 -28.00 0.08
CA ALA A 62 26.86 -27.01 -0.18
C ALA A 62 27.30 -26.03 -1.27
N PRO A 63 26.37 -25.46 -2.07
CA PRO A 63 26.68 -24.34 -2.96
C PRO A 63 27.11 -23.12 -2.14
N ALA A 64 28.05 -22.33 -2.70
CA ALA A 64 28.48 -21.09 -2.08
C ALA A 64 27.55 -19.93 -2.47
N PHE A 65 27.28 -19.05 -1.49
CA PHE A 65 26.41 -17.88 -1.63
C PHE A 65 27.16 -16.56 -1.38
N PHE A 66 28.29 -16.61 -0.67
CA PHE A 66 29.10 -15.46 -0.30
C PHE A 66 30.55 -15.64 -0.75
N TYR A 67 31.22 -14.54 -1.11
CA TYR A 67 32.65 -14.49 -1.37
C TYR A 67 33.31 -13.57 -0.34
N CYS A 68 34.30 -14.09 0.38
CA CYS A 68 35.19 -13.26 1.19
C CYS A 68 36.33 -12.76 0.30
N GLU A 69 36.45 -11.45 0.14
CA GLU A 69 37.49 -10.86 -0.70
C GLU A 69 38.89 -10.96 -0.05
N ILE A 70 38.96 -10.88 1.29
CA ILE A 70 40.23 -10.92 2.04
C ILE A 70 40.76 -12.35 2.18
N ASP A 71 39.89 -13.32 2.47
CA ASP A 71 40.27 -14.74 2.60
C ASP A 71 40.12 -15.51 1.27
N GLY A 72 39.87 -14.81 0.16
CA GLY A 72 39.88 -15.31 -1.22
C GLY A 72 38.86 -16.41 -1.58
N SER A 73 37.87 -16.66 -0.72
CA SER A 73 37.14 -17.94 -0.66
C SER A 73 35.61 -17.81 -0.73
N SER A 74 34.99 -18.87 -1.25
CA SER A 74 33.57 -19.03 -1.53
C SER A 74 32.88 -19.79 -0.39
N LEU A 75 31.88 -19.19 0.27
CA LEU A 75 31.24 -19.71 1.47
C LEU A 75 29.75 -19.96 1.28
N CYS A 76 29.22 -21.08 1.77
CA CYS A 76 27.79 -21.24 2.00
C CYS A 76 27.36 -20.46 3.26
N LEU A 77 26.06 -20.17 3.40
CA LEU A 77 25.51 -19.36 4.49
C LEU A 77 25.96 -19.81 5.90
N GLN A 78 25.99 -21.12 6.16
CA GLN A 78 26.38 -21.65 7.47
C GLN A 78 27.88 -21.48 7.76
N CYS A 79 28.73 -21.57 6.74
CA CYS A 79 30.17 -21.27 6.87
C CYS A 79 30.43 -19.76 6.98
N ASP A 80 29.71 -18.93 6.23
CA ASP A 80 29.77 -17.46 6.34
C ASP A 80 29.39 -16.99 7.74
N MET A 81 28.32 -17.54 8.34
CA MET A 81 27.95 -17.23 9.73
C MET A 81 29.04 -17.62 10.73
N ILE A 82 29.72 -18.75 10.55
CA ILE A 82 30.82 -19.15 11.44
C ILE A 82 32.02 -18.19 11.32
N VAL A 83 32.39 -17.80 10.11
CA VAL A 83 33.57 -16.95 9.84
C VAL A 83 33.31 -15.47 10.19
N HIS A 84 32.18 -14.90 9.74
CA HIS A 84 31.90 -13.46 9.77
C HIS A 84 30.90 -13.01 10.86
N VAL A 85 30.15 -13.93 11.48
CA VAL A 85 29.19 -13.60 12.57
C VAL A 85 29.62 -14.19 13.91
N GLY A 86 30.23 -15.38 13.91
CA GLY A 86 30.86 -15.99 15.10
C GLY A 86 32.32 -15.57 15.32
N GLY A 87 33.02 -15.08 14.30
CA GLY A 87 34.42 -14.66 14.36
C GLY A 87 34.62 -13.19 14.72
N LYS A 88 35.75 -12.86 15.36
CA LYS A 88 36.17 -11.47 15.65
C LYS A 88 36.68 -10.70 14.41
N ARG A 89 36.17 -10.98 13.21
CA ARG A 89 36.63 -10.41 11.93
C ARG A 89 35.47 -9.89 11.10
N THR A 90 35.39 -8.58 10.95
CA THR A 90 34.43 -7.90 10.06
C THR A 90 35.07 -7.63 8.70
N HIS A 91 35.14 -8.67 7.87
CA HIS A 91 35.60 -8.56 6.48
C HIS A 91 34.47 -8.12 5.55
N GLY A 92 34.82 -7.56 4.39
CA GLY A 92 33.87 -7.32 3.29
C GLY A 92 33.43 -8.64 2.67
N ARG A 93 32.13 -8.98 2.79
CA ARG A 93 31.52 -10.14 2.13
C ARG A 93 30.58 -9.68 1.01
N TYR A 94 30.70 -10.32 -0.15
CA TYR A 94 29.88 -10.07 -1.32
C TYR A 94 29.01 -11.29 -1.61
N LEU A 95 27.80 -11.12 -2.13
CA LEU A 95 27.06 -12.26 -2.69
C LEU A 95 27.80 -12.77 -3.93
N LEU A 96 27.89 -14.10 -4.08
CA LEU A 96 28.56 -14.74 -5.23
C LEU A 96 27.83 -14.52 -6.56
N PHE A 97 26.61 -13.99 -6.52
CA PHE A 97 25.88 -13.47 -7.67
C PHE A 97 26.50 -12.16 -8.19
N ARG A 98 27.72 -12.24 -8.71
CA ARG A 98 28.44 -11.14 -9.39
C ARG A 98 27.81 -10.79 -10.74
N GLN A 99 26.59 -10.25 -10.75
CA GLN A 99 26.09 -9.50 -11.91
C GLN A 99 26.81 -8.14 -11.96
N ARG A 100 27.86 -8.06 -12.79
CA ARG A 100 28.46 -6.78 -13.19
C ARG A 100 27.62 -6.17 -14.31
N VAL A 101 27.17 -4.93 -14.14
CA VAL A 101 26.58 -4.14 -15.23
C VAL A 101 27.72 -3.45 -15.98
N GLU A 102 27.78 -3.63 -17.30
CA GLU A 102 28.66 -2.85 -18.18
C GLU A 102 27.86 -1.73 -18.85
N PHE A 103 28.37 -0.51 -18.76
CA PHE A 103 27.74 0.66 -19.36
C PHE A 103 28.26 0.90 -20.80
N PRO A 104 27.45 1.45 -21.72
CA PRO A 104 27.89 1.80 -23.07
C PRO A 104 28.94 2.94 -23.06
N GLY A 105 30.20 2.60 -22.84
CA GLY A 105 31.32 3.53 -22.77
C GLY A 105 32.68 2.86 -22.56
N ASP A 106 32.72 1.76 -21.81
CA ASP A 106 33.95 1.02 -21.52
C ASP A 106 34.49 0.31 -22.77
N LYS A 107 35.60 0.82 -23.33
CA LYS A 107 36.42 0.12 -24.32
C LYS A 107 37.54 -0.64 -23.61
N PRO A 108 37.89 -1.88 -24.02
CA PRO A 108 39.01 -2.60 -23.42
C PRO A 108 40.35 -1.88 -23.66
N GLY A 109 41.00 -1.44 -22.58
CA GLY A 109 42.41 -1.05 -22.60
C GLY A 109 43.29 -2.28 -22.43
N ASN A 110 44.23 -2.50 -23.35
CA ASN A 110 45.09 -3.68 -23.34
C ASN A 110 46.36 -3.44 -22.51
N ILE A 111 46.59 -4.29 -21.50
CA ILE A 111 47.73 -4.32 -20.56
C ILE A 111 47.96 -5.82 -20.27
N GLU A 112 49.14 -6.42 -20.39
CA GLU A 112 50.49 -5.98 -20.79
C GLU A 112 51.28 -7.21 -21.29
N ASP A 113 52.42 -7.03 -21.95
CA ASP A 113 53.50 -8.05 -21.96
C ASP A 113 54.88 -7.39 -22.20
N PRO A 114 55.82 -7.41 -21.22
CA PRO A 114 57.05 -6.63 -21.29
C PRO A 114 58.30 -7.43 -21.72
N ALA A 115 58.68 -7.37 -23.00
CA ALA A 115 59.98 -7.88 -23.47
C ALA A 115 60.58 -7.09 -24.67
N SER A 116 61.92 -6.99 -24.69
CA SER A 116 62.79 -6.49 -25.77
C SER A 116 62.62 -5.04 -26.29
N GLN A 117 63.65 -4.22 -25.99
CA GLN A 117 64.15 -3.11 -26.84
C GLN A 117 64.75 -3.69 -28.18
N PRO A 118 65.13 -2.90 -29.23
CA PRO A 118 65.59 -1.50 -29.18
C PRO A 118 65.35 -0.57 -30.42
N VAL A 119 65.95 0.64 -30.37
CA VAL A 119 66.32 1.58 -31.47
C VAL A 119 65.29 2.63 -31.96
N ASP A 120 65.69 3.90 -31.81
CA ASP A 120 65.21 5.18 -32.39
C ASP A 120 65.98 5.43 -33.74
N PRO A 121 65.60 6.31 -34.73
CA PRO A 121 64.86 7.56 -34.57
C PRO A 121 63.94 8.03 -35.74
N SER A 122 63.55 9.32 -35.69
CA SER A 122 63.05 10.20 -36.77
C SER A 122 61.55 10.11 -37.11
N GLU A 123 60.85 11.16 -37.60
CA GLU A 123 61.29 12.48 -38.09
C GLU A 123 60.49 13.70 -37.54
N THR A 124 61.14 14.85 -37.72
CA THR A 124 60.82 16.25 -37.41
C THR A 124 59.52 16.90 -37.94
N ARG A 125 59.09 17.96 -37.21
CA ARG A 125 58.69 19.35 -37.65
C ARG A 125 57.21 19.80 -37.74
N ARG A 126 56.96 20.90 -36.99
CA ARG A 126 56.16 22.14 -37.30
C ARG A 126 54.63 22.01 -37.52
N GLY A 127 53.80 22.97 -37.08
CA GLY A 127 54.08 24.11 -36.18
C GLY A 127 53.06 25.26 -36.23
N GLN A 128 52.92 25.96 -35.09
CA GLN A 128 52.47 27.37 -34.89
C GLN A 128 51.13 27.86 -35.50
N ASN A 129 50.23 28.35 -34.63
CA ASN A 129 50.04 29.82 -34.46
C ASN A 129 49.21 30.22 -33.21
N GLN A 130 49.40 31.47 -32.79
CA GLN A 130 48.77 32.22 -31.67
C GLN A 130 48.59 33.70 -32.15
N PRO A 131 48.03 34.69 -31.40
CA PRO A 131 47.88 34.88 -29.93
C PRO A 131 46.37 35.08 -29.53
N ALA A 132 45.86 35.85 -28.55
CA ALA A 132 46.36 36.93 -27.67
C ALA A 132 45.54 37.12 -26.36
N LYS A 133 45.62 38.31 -25.74
CA LYS A 133 45.00 38.75 -24.45
C LYS A 133 44.80 40.29 -24.47
N PRO A 134 43.92 40.91 -23.63
CA PRO A 134 44.24 41.35 -22.24
C PRO A 134 43.10 41.03 -21.20
N THR A 135 43.30 40.77 -19.89
CA THR A 135 43.57 41.64 -18.69
C THR A 135 42.58 42.81 -18.50
N MET A 136 42.13 43.21 -17.29
CA MET A 136 42.55 43.02 -15.87
C MET A 136 41.37 42.51 -14.98
N GLY A 137 41.42 42.32 -13.65
CA GLY A 137 42.44 42.58 -12.61
C GLY A 137 42.07 41.93 -11.26
N GLU A 138 42.88 42.15 -10.21
CA GLU A 138 42.87 41.38 -8.95
C GLU A 138 42.20 42.09 -7.76
N ASN A 139 41.73 41.31 -6.77
CA ASN A 139 42.29 41.45 -5.41
C ASN A 139 42.07 40.20 -4.53
N GLN A 140 42.99 39.96 -3.59
CA GLN A 140 42.89 38.90 -2.58
C GLN A 140 42.71 39.51 -1.18
N GLN A 141 42.21 38.72 -0.23
CA GLN A 141 42.84 38.68 1.09
C GLN A 141 42.67 37.30 1.74
N ASN A 142 43.72 36.86 2.43
CA ASN A 142 43.81 35.55 3.06
C ASN A 142 43.48 35.64 4.56
N HIS A 143 43.04 34.55 5.16
CA HIS A 143 43.64 34.08 6.41
C HIS A 143 43.61 32.54 6.50
N LYS A 144 44.64 31.97 7.12
CA LYS A 144 44.93 30.54 7.19
C LYS A 144 45.58 30.26 8.54
N LEU A 145 45.08 29.27 9.30
CA LEU A 145 45.74 28.75 10.51
C LEU A 145 45.23 27.35 10.88
N SER A 146 46.09 26.59 11.55
CA SER A 146 45.95 25.24 12.15
C SER A 146 47.13 25.10 13.15
N PRO A 147 47.33 24.00 13.93
CA PRO A 147 46.55 22.77 14.07
C PRO A 147 46.35 22.26 15.55
N VAL A 148 45.61 21.15 15.70
CA VAL A 148 45.80 20.00 16.63
C VAL A 148 46.22 20.21 18.11
N GLN A 149 45.44 19.64 19.05
CA GLN A 149 45.93 18.64 20.04
C GLN A 149 44.81 17.82 20.71
N VAL A 150 45.18 16.71 21.37
CA VAL A 150 44.32 15.66 21.99
C VAL A 150 44.83 15.37 23.41
N VAL A 151 43.95 14.93 24.34
CA VAL A 151 44.33 14.37 25.65
C VAL A 151 43.43 13.18 26.00
N ASP A 152 44.02 12.05 26.43
CA ASP A 152 43.37 10.79 26.81
C ASP A 152 43.47 10.48 28.33
N ALA A 153 42.54 9.66 28.84
CA ALA A 153 42.69 8.76 30.00
C ALA A 153 41.54 7.72 29.98
N ASN A 154 41.76 6.40 29.83
CA ASN A 154 42.35 5.41 30.77
C ASN A 154 41.39 4.98 31.92
N ALA A 155 41.30 3.72 32.37
CA ALA A 155 42.16 2.53 32.15
C ALA A 155 41.42 1.16 32.29
N ASP A 156 42.06 0.09 31.78
CA ASP A 156 42.27 -1.29 32.33
C ASP A 156 41.20 -2.07 33.17
N GLY A 157 41.18 -3.41 33.19
CA GLY A 157 42.03 -4.38 32.47
C GLY A 157 41.84 -5.88 32.87
N HIS A 158 42.32 -6.77 31.99
CA HIS A 158 42.43 -8.25 32.02
C HIS A 158 42.48 -9.05 33.34
N VAL A 159 41.95 -10.30 33.31
CA VAL A 159 42.68 -11.57 33.64
C VAL A 159 42.18 -12.76 32.76
N LYS A 160 43.07 -13.76 32.58
CA LYS A 160 42.98 -15.10 31.93
C LYS A 160 41.99 -16.09 32.60
N MET A 161 41.73 -17.35 32.15
CA MET A 161 41.79 -18.11 30.88
C MET A 161 41.70 -19.61 31.22
N ASP A 162 40.79 -20.40 30.62
CA ASP A 162 41.06 -21.83 30.30
C ASP A 162 40.06 -22.42 29.28
N THR A 163 40.37 -23.59 28.71
CA THR A 163 39.71 -24.13 27.51
C THR A 163 39.41 -25.63 27.65
N LYS A 164 38.13 -26.03 27.56
CA LYS A 164 37.74 -27.42 27.26
C LYS A 164 36.59 -27.48 26.25
N MET A 165 36.71 -28.39 25.30
CA MET A 165 35.74 -28.62 24.22
C MET A 165 34.57 -29.48 24.72
N ILE A 166 33.40 -29.31 24.10
CA ILE A 166 32.23 -30.20 24.26
C ILE A 166 31.88 -30.75 22.88
N ASP A 167 31.74 -32.08 22.78
CA ASP A 167 31.33 -32.79 21.56
C ASP A 167 29.80 -32.68 21.37
N LEU A 168 29.36 -32.51 20.13
CA LEU A 168 27.95 -32.34 19.76
C LEU A 168 27.29 -33.64 19.25
N ASN A 169 28.01 -34.77 19.18
CA ASN A 169 27.52 -36.02 18.60
C ASN A 169 26.82 -36.98 19.57
N MET A 170 25.94 -36.49 20.46
CA MET A 170 25.18 -37.36 21.38
C MET A 170 23.66 -37.27 21.19
N LYS A 171 23.05 -38.38 20.74
CA LYS A 171 21.59 -38.50 20.57
C LYS A 171 20.86 -38.64 21.93
N PRO A 172 19.63 -38.10 22.06
CA PRO A 172 18.89 -38.16 23.33
C PRO A 172 18.36 -39.56 23.63
N HIS A 173 18.59 -40.03 24.87
CA HIS A 173 18.00 -41.27 25.41
C HIS A 173 16.81 -40.97 26.32
N ARG A 174 15.78 -41.82 26.27
CA ARG A 174 14.64 -41.79 27.21
C ARG A 174 15.02 -42.33 28.59
N THR A 175 14.37 -41.82 29.64
CA THR A 175 14.11 -42.52 30.90
C THR A 175 12.65 -42.31 31.35
N HIS A 176 12.10 -43.25 32.14
CA HIS A 176 10.69 -43.34 32.54
C HIS A 176 10.51 -43.17 34.07
N GLY A 177 9.29 -42.81 34.49
CA GLY A 177 8.73 -42.93 35.85
C GLY A 177 7.59 -41.93 36.04
N GLN A 178 6.29 -42.29 36.14
CA GLN A 178 5.58 -43.12 37.15
C GLN A 178 5.69 -42.56 38.58
N ALA A 179 4.65 -42.54 39.43
CA ALA A 179 3.19 -42.70 39.28
C ALA A 179 2.52 -42.10 40.57
N SER A 180 1.20 -41.94 40.76
CA SER A 180 0.00 -42.35 39.99
C SER A 180 -1.04 -41.18 40.07
N ASN A 181 -2.38 -41.27 40.15
CA ASN A 181 -3.36 -42.35 40.29
C ASN A 181 -4.73 -41.98 39.66
N ASN A 182 -5.67 -42.93 39.62
CA ASN A 182 -7.00 -42.79 38.99
C ASN A 182 -8.16 -42.63 39.99
N GLN A 183 -9.26 -41.99 39.54
CA GLN A 183 -10.61 -42.59 39.41
C GLN A 183 -11.61 -41.55 38.83
N GLY A 184 -12.56 -41.88 37.93
CA GLY A 184 -12.69 -43.10 37.14
C GLY A 184 -14.11 -43.35 36.59
N MET A 185 -14.33 -43.10 35.29
CA MET A 185 -15.48 -43.51 34.43
C MET A 185 -16.89 -42.98 34.83
N ALA A 186 -17.73 -42.36 33.98
CA ALA A 186 -18.18 -42.63 32.60
C ALA A 186 -19.47 -43.54 32.54
N PRO A 187 -20.15 -43.75 31.39
CA PRO A 187 -21.45 -43.09 31.17
C PRO A 187 -22.60 -44.04 30.72
N LEU A 188 -23.83 -43.53 30.55
CA LEU A 188 -24.71 -43.98 29.44
C LEU A 188 -25.90 -43.04 29.11
N THR A 189 -26.52 -43.31 27.95
CA THR A 189 -27.59 -42.61 27.25
C THR A 189 -29.01 -42.83 27.82
N MET A 190 -30.01 -42.00 27.44
CA MET A 190 -31.16 -42.46 26.61
C MET A 190 -32.26 -41.41 26.28
N ARG A 191 -32.71 -41.49 25.02
CA ARG A 191 -34.09 -41.35 24.47
C ARG A 191 -34.82 -39.99 24.37
N LEU A 192 -35.71 -39.99 23.37
CA LEU A 192 -36.68 -38.96 22.98
C LEU A 192 -37.99 -39.09 23.76
N SER A 193 -38.80 -38.03 23.76
CA SER A 193 -40.26 -38.10 23.61
C SER A 193 -40.81 -36.82 22.98
N LYS A 194 -41.94 -36.92 22.26
CA LYS A 194 -42.64 -35.77 21.65
C LYS A 194 -43.89 -35.43 22.46
N ALA A 195 -44.23 -34.15 22.56
CA ALA A 195 -45.58 -33.69 22.87
C ALA A 195 -45.85 -32.38 22.09
N VAL A 196 -47.08 -32.19 21.63
CA VAL A 196 -47.52 -30.98 20.90
C VAL A 196 -48.90 -30.59 21.42
N VAL A 197 -49.02 -29.37 21.96
CA VAL A 197 -50.30 -28.66 22.12
C VAL A 197 -50.05 -27.17 21.90
N SER A 198 -50.87 -26.54 21.06
CA SER A 198 -51.03 -25.08 20.96
C SER A 198 -52.48 -24.74 21.25
N VAL A 199 -52.76 -23.59 21.89
CA VAL A 199 -53.98 -22.77 21.68
C VAL A 199 -53.84 -21.44 22.42
N SER A 200 -54.37 -20.36 21.82
CA SER A 200 -54.41 -18.97 22.33
C SER A 200 -55.64 -18.76 23.27
N LEU A 201 -56.01 -17.60 23.84
CA LEU A 201 -55.70 -16.17 23.69
C LEU A 201 -56.21 -15.43 24.97
N LEU A 202 -56.16 -14.08 25.01
CA LEU A 202 -56.86 -13.14 25.94
C LEU A 202 -56.24 -12.96 27.36
N PHE A 203 -56.16 -11.76 27.96
CA PHE A 203 -56.33 -10.36 27.50
C PHE A 203 -55.56 -9.37 28.44
N LEU A 204 -55.62 -8.05 28.14
CA LEU A 204 -54.99 -6.89 28.84
C LEU A 204 -55.21 -6.88 30.40
N VAL A 205 -54.36 -6.29 31.25
CA VAL A 205 -53.99 -4.84 31.39
C VAL A 205 -52.64 -4.66 32.14
N ALA A 206 -52.01 -3.48 31.99
CA ALA A 206 -50.66 -3.11 32.43
C ALA A 206 -50.36 -3.00 33.95
N LEU A 207 -49.09 -3.20 34.31
CA LEU A 207 -48.30 -2.22 35.08
C LEU A 207 -46.77 -2.46 34.93
N SER A 208 -45.96 -1.48 35.36
CA SER A 208 -44.53 -1.28 35.04
C SER A 208 -43.55 -2.32 35.60
N GLY A 209 -42.52 -2.68 34.82
CA GLY A 209 -41.32 -3.39 35.26
C GLY A 209 -40.13 -3.16 34.31
N PHE A 210 -38.90 -3.04 34.85
CA PHE A 210 -37.69 -2.79 34.07
C PHE A 210 -37.23 -4.02 33.30
N ALA A 211 -36.83 -3.84 32.04
CA ALA A 211 -35.97 -4.76 31.31
C ALA A 211 -35.04 -3.97 30.37
N HIS A 212 -33.74 -3.94 30.65
CA HIS A 212 -32.73 -3.45 29.70
C HIS A 212 -32.46 -4.53 28.66
N GLY A 213 -33.07 -4.40 27.48
CA GLY A 213 -32.77 -5.24 26.32
C GLY A 213 -31.80 -4.52 25.37
N PHE A 214 -30.55 -4.95 25.32
CA PHE A 214 -29.62 -4.54 24.28
C PHE A 214 -30.15 -5.02 22.91
N VAL A 215 -30.54 -4.07 22.06
CA VAL A 215 -30.84 -4.32 20.64
C VAL A 215 -29.75 -3.62 19.82
N ALA A 216 -29.09 -4.37 18.94
CA ALA A 216 -27.97 -3.86 18.15
C ALA A 216 -28.40 -2.70 17.24
N SER A 217 -27.86 -1.50 17.48
CA SER A 217 -28.19 -0.29 16.72
C SER A 217 -27.46 -0.27 15.37
N ARG A 218 -27.98 -1.03 14.39
CA ARG A 218 -27.49 -1.06 12.99
C ARG A 218 -28.59 -0.86 11.94
N THR A 219 -29.79 -0.39 12.33
CA THR A 219 -31.00 -0.44 11.45
C THR A 219 -31.82 0.86 11.34
N LEU A 220 -31.41 1.99 11.93
CA LEU A 220 -32.24 3.22 11.95
C LEU A 220 -31.89 4.31 10.91
N PHE A 221 -30.96 4.09 9.98
CA PHE A 221 -30.72 5.01 8.84
C PHE A 221 -31.43 4.58 7.53
N ASN A 222 -32.02 3.39 7.46
CA ASN A 222 -32.63 2.84 6.24
C ASN A 222 -34.12 3.18 6.02
N ARG A 223 -34.63 4.27 6.60
CA ARG A 223 -36.01 4.75 6.38
C ARG A 223 -36.12 6.28 6.36
N LEU A 224 -35.90 6.88 5.17
CA LEU A 224 -36.71 7.95 4.57
C LEU A 224 -36.04 8.59 3.32
N SER A 225 -35.60 7.78 2.35
CA SER A 225 -35.37 8.25 0.98
C SER A 225 -35.56 7.11 -0.03
N GLY A 226 -36.04 7.43 -1.23
CA GLY A 226 -36.49 6.47 -2.24
C GLY A 226 -35.40 5.96 -3.19
N SER A 227 -34.19 5.70 -2.70
CA SER A 227 -33.08 5.17 -3.50
C SER A 227 -32.28 4.13 -2.74
N SER A 228 -31.74 3.15 -3.45
CA SER A 228 -30.79 2.19 -2.88
C SER A 228 -29.38 2.80 -2.86
N ASN A 229 -28.70 2.67 -1.72
CA ASN A 229 -27.27 3.04 -1.55
C ASN A 229 -26.33 2.19 -2.42
N TYR A 230 -26.83 1.09 -3.00
CA TYR A 230 -26.10 0.18 -3.88
C TYR A 230 -26.87 -0.08 -5.18
N LEU A 231 -26.17 -0.12 -6.30
CA LEU A 231 -26.68 -0.63 -7.58
C LEU A 231 -26.92 -2.15 -7.52
N THR A 232 -26.08 -2.87 -6.76
CA THR A 232 -26.24 -4.29 -6.46
C THR A 232 -25.52 -4.65 -5.17
N THR A 233 -26.11 -5.58 -4.41
CA THR A 233 -25.51 -6.28 -3.26
C THR A 233 -25.44 -7.79 -3.49
N LYS A 234 -25.70 -8.26 -4.71
CA LYS A 234 -25.67 -9.68 -5.06
C LYS A 234 -24.23 -10.18 -5.14
N GLU A 235 -23.81 -10.95 -4.13
CA GLU A 235 -22.49 -11.56 -4.07
C GLU A 235 -22.31 -12.58 -5.20
N LEU A 236 -21.19 -12.48 -5.90
CA LEU A 236 -20.69 -13.45 -6.86
C LEU A 236 -19.26 -13.86 -6.48
N TRP A 237 -18.77 -14.96 -7.05
CA TRP A 237 -17.53 -15.59 -6.61
C TRP A 237 -16.66 -16.02 -7.79
N PHE A 238 -15.35 -15.82 -7.63
CA PHE A 238 -14.29 -16.24 -8.55
C PHE A 238 -13.29 -17.15 -7.82
N ASP A 239 -12.65 -18.07 -8.53
CA ASP A 239 -11.58 -18.94 -8.02
C ASP A 239 -10.21 -18.31 -8.35
N GLN A 240 -9.67 -17.58 -7.38
CA GLN A 240 -8.45 -16.79 -7.53
C GLN A 240 -7.21 -17.58 -7.09
N THR A 241 -6.08 -17.37 -7.77
CA THR A 241 -4.78 -17.96 -7.41
C THR A 241 -4.27 -17.39 -6.09
N LEU A 242 -3.81 -18.25 -5.18
CA LEU A 242 -3.28 -17.82 -3.87
C LEU A 242 -1.99 -16.99 -4.03
N ASP A 243 -1.04 -17.48 -4.81
CA ASP A 243 0.28 -16.87 -4.99
C ASP A 243 0.64 -16.76 -6.47
N HIS A 244 0.57 -15.55 -7.03
CA HIS A 244 0.90 -15.29 -8.43
C HIS A 244 2.41 -15.32 -8.72
N PHE A 245 3.26 -15.38 -7.69
CA PHE A 245 4.73 -15.35 -7.83
C PHE A 245 5.39 -16.71 -7.59
N SER A 246 4.60 -17.76 -7.32
CA SER A 246 5.08 -19.13 -7.15
C SER A 246 4.56 -20.05 -8.27
N PRO A 247 5.39 -20.44 -9.26
CA PRO A 247 4.96 -21.33 -10.34
C PRO A 247 4.66 -22.77 -9.88
N TYR A 248 4.86 -23.06 -8.58
CA TYR A 248 4.61 -24.37 -7.95
C TYR A 248 3.40 -24.36 -7.01
N ASP A 249 2.80 -23.20 -6.73
CA ASP A 249 1.65 -23.10 -5.84
C ASP A 249 0.35 -22.96 -6.63
N HIS A 250 -0.34 -24.10 -6.80
CA HIS A 250 -1.61 -24.16 -7.52
C HIS A 250 -2.83 -24.04 -6.59
N ARG A 251 -2.65 -23.57 -5.34
CA ARG A 251 -3.76 -23.33 -4.42
C ARG A 251 -4.60 -22.14 -4.87
N GLN A 252 -5.90 -22.23 -4.64
CA GLN A 252 -6.87 -21.19 -4.97
C GLN A 252 -7.75 -20.84 -3.76
N PHE A 253 -8.33 -19.65 -3.77
CA PHE A 253 -9.33 -19.21 -2.80
C PHE A 253 -10.52 -18.53 -3.51
N LYS A 254 -11.64 -18.39 -2.79
CA LYS A 254 -12.83 -17.71 -3.31
C LYS A 254 -12.69 -16.20 -3.11
N GLN A 255 -12.57 -15.45 -4.21
CA GLN A 255 -12.62 -13.99 -4.20
C GLN A 255 -14.04 -13.52 -4.53
N ARG A 256 -14.57 -12.60 -3.71
CA ARG A 256 -15.91 -12.03 -3.85
C ARG A 256 -15.89 -10.93 -4.90
N TYR A 257 -16.93 -10.88 -5.75
CA TYR A 257 -17.14 -9.78 -6.67
C TYR A 257 -18.63 -9.45 -6.83
N TYR A 258 -18.90 -8.31 -7.44
CA TYR A 258 -20.24 -7.80 -7.72
C TYR A 258 -20.36 -7.40 -9.20
N GLU A 259 -21.56 -7.55 -9.77
CA GLU A 259 -21.87 -7.33 -11.20
C GLU A 259 -23.17 -6.53 -11.35
N TYR A 260 -23.11 -5.43 -12.11
CA TYR A 260 -24.26 -4.60 -12.47
C TYR A 260 -24.27 -4.35 -13.99
N LEU A 261 -25.35 -4.77 -14.67
CA LEU A 261 -25.43 -4.83 -16.13
C LEU A 261 -26.57 -4.01 -16.74
N ASP A 262 -27.41 -3.35 -15.95
CA ASP A 262 -28.62 -2.68 -16.46
C ASP A 262 -28.30 -1.53 -17.44
N ASN A 263 -27.15 -0.87 -17.23
CA ASN A 263 -26.61 0.18 -18.11
C ASN A 263 -25.78 -0.38 -19.30
N PHE A 264 -25.53 -1.69 -19.36
CA PHE A 264 -24.57 -2.26 -20.32
C PHE A 264 -25.14 -2.34 -21.74
N GLN A 265 -24.54 -1.61 -22.67
CA GLN A 265 -24.81 -1.70 -24.11
C GLN A 265 -24.19 -2.99 -24.69
N ALA A 266 -24.80 -4.14 -24.34
CA ALA A 266 -24.33 -5.44 -24.79
C ALA A 266 -24.40 -5.58 -26.33
N PRO A 267 -23.41 -6.21 -26.99
CA PRO A 267 -22.25 -6.90 -26.39
C PRO A 267 -20.95 -6.07 -26.38
N ASP A 268 -20.98 -4.78 -26.76
CA ASP A 268 -19.78 -3.99 -27.11
C ASP A 268 -19.59 -2.69 -26.30
N GLY A 269 -20.38 -2.50 -25.24
CA GLY A 269 -20.18 -1.47 -24.23
C GLY A 269 -18.84 -1.65 -23.48
N PRO A 270 -18.34 -0.61 -22.79
CA PRO A 270 -17.19 -0.73 -21.93
C PRO A 270 -17.49 -1.54 -20.66
N ILE A 271 -16.43 -2.01 -20.00
CA ILE A 271 -16.50 -2.61 -18.66
C ILE A 271 -15.76 -1.69 -17.69
N PHE A 272 -16.46 -1.24 -16.66
CA PHE A 272 -15.92 -0.39 -15.59
C PHE A 272 -15.59 -1.26 -14.37
N LEU A 273 -14.30 -1.40 -14.11
CA LEU A 273 -13.76 -2.18 -12.98
C LEU A 273 -13.53 -1.25 -11.79
N LYS A 274 -14.40 -1.33 -10.78
CA LYS A 274 -14.20 -0.72 -9.47
C LYS A 274 -13.32 -1.64 -8.62
N ILE A 275 -12.22 -1.13 -8.12
CA ILE A 275 -11.39 -1.85 -7.14
C ILE A 275 -12.01 -1.57 -5.76
N CYS A 276 -12.42 -2.61 -5.03
CA CYS A 276 -12.70 -2.44 -3.61
C CYS A 276 -11.36 -2.30 -2.88
N GLY A 277 -11.27 -1.37 -1.93
CA GLY A 277 -10.04 -1.11 -1.19
C GLY A 277 -9.88 -1.93 0.08
N GLU A 278 -9.26 -1.28 1.04
CA GLU A 278 -8.84 -1.68 2.39
C GLU A 278 -9.99 -2.00 3.36
N SER A 279 -11.11 -2.56 2.89
CA SER A 279 -12.28 -2.93 3.73
C SER A 279 -13.23 -3.93 3.04
N SER A 280 -14.11 -4.55 3.83
CA SER A 280 -15.18 -5.44 3.32
C SER A 280 -16.07 -4.75 2.30
N CYS A 281 -16.10 -5.28 1.07
CA CYS A 281 -16.89 -4.75 -0.03
C CYS A 281 -18.32 -5.30 0.03
N ASN A 282 -19.30 -4.43 0.27
CA ASN A 282 -20.69 -4.82 0.51
C ASN A 282 -21.62 -4.74 -0.72
N GLY A 283 -21.07 -4.32 -1.87
CA GLY A 283 -21.81 -4.15 -3.12
C GLY A 283 -21.24 -3.03 -3.99
N ILE A 284 -21.80 -2.85 -5.19
CA ILE A 284 -21.47 -1.68 -6.03
C ILE A 284 -22.26 -0.50 -5.50
N SER A 285 -21.61 0.40 -4.77
CA SER A 285 -22.18 1.65 -4.25
C SER A 285 -22.82 2.47 -5.37
N ASN A 286 -23.95 3.14 -5.08
CA ASN A 286 -24.61 4.07 -5.99
C ASN A 286 -23.94 5.46 -5.94
N ASP A 287 -22.64 5.49 -6.21
CA ASP A 287 -21.82 6.71 -6.28
C ASP A 287 -21.74 7.26 -7.72
N TYR A 288 -20.87 8.24 -8.01
CA TYR A 288 -20.77 8.85 -9.35
C TYR A 288 -20.45 7.84 -10.49
N LEU A 289 -19.95 6.64 -10.17
CA LEU A 289 -19.79 5.55 -11.13
C LEU A 289 -21.13 5.09 -11.74
N SER A 290 -22.26 5.29 -11.07
CA SER A 290 -23.60 5.01 -11.64
C SER A 290 -23.91 5.96 -12.80
N VAL A 291 -23.62 7.25 -12.63
CA VAL A 291 -23.77 8.29 -13.66
C VAL A 291 -22.84 8.03 -14.84
N LEU A 292 -21.57 7.71 -14.57
CA LEU A 292 -20.58 7.37 -15.61
C LEU A 292 -21.00 6.11 -16.39
N SER A 293 -21.39 5.04 -15.70
CA SER A 293 -21.81 3.80 -16.39
C SER A 293 -23.04 4.00 -17.27
N LYS A 294 -24.02 4.79 -16.81
CA LYS A 294 -25.19 5.19 -17.61
C LYS A 294 -24.81 6.03 -18.83
N LYS A 295 -23.86 6.97 -18.70
CA LYS A 295 -23.37 7.78 -19.84
C LYS A 295 -22.68 6.92 -20.90
N PHE A 296 -21.78 6.02 -20.48
CA PHE A 296 -20.91 5.28 -21.39
C PHE A 296 -21.47 3.92 -21.83
N GLY A 297 -22.67 3.54 -21.38
CA GLY A 297 -23.27 2.24 -21.70
C GLY A 297 -22.52 1.07 -21.07
N ALA A 298 -21.94 1.28 -19.88
CA ALA A 298 -20.98 0.37 -19.27
C ALA A 298 -21.64 -0.72 -18.43
N ALA A 299 -21.04 -1.91 -18.46
CA ALA A 299 -21.14 -2.85 -17.35
C ALA A 299 -20.29 -2.31 -16.18
N VAL A 300 -20.74 -2.50 -14.94
CA VAL A 300 -19.91 -2.22 -13.75
C VAL A 300 -19.64 -3.53 -13.02
N VAL A 301 -18.37 -3.81 -12.77
CA VAL A 301 -17.91 -4.93 -11.92
C VAL A 301 -17.07 -4.38 -10.79
N SER A 302 -17.16 -5.00 -9.62
CA SER A 302 -16.35 -4.61 -8.45
C SER A 302 -15.74 -5.85 -7.82
N LEU A 303 -14.41 -5.91 -7.76
CA LEU A 303 -13.65 -7.02 -7.19
C LEU A 303 -13.23 -6.67 -5.75
N GLU A 304 -13.52 -7.57 -4.80
CA GLU A 304 -13.04 -7.42 -3.43
C GLU A 304 -11.53 -7.72 -3.33
N HIS A 305 -10.79 -6.86 -2.63
CA HIS A 305 -9.37 -7.06 -2.39
C HIS A 305 -9.13 -8.35 -1.59
N ARG A 306 -8.09 -9.12 -1.93
CA ARG A 306 -7.69 -10.31 -1.16
C ARG A 306 -7.53 -9.98 0.33
N TYR A 307 -7.84 -10.96 1.17
CA TYR A 307 -7.95 -10.89 2.64
C TYR A 307 -9.14 -10.13 3.19
N TYR A 308 -9.52 -8.99 2.61
CA TYR A 308 -10.59 -8.16 3.16
C TYR A 308 -11.98 -8.78 2.98
N GLY A 309 -12.87 -8.51 3.94
CA GLY A 309 -14.28 -8.90 3.90
C GLY A 309 -14.48 -10.41 3.91
N LYS A 310 -14.90 -10.98 2.78
CA LYS A 310 -15.08 -12.43 2.62
C LYS A 310 -14.07 -13.08 1.69
N SER A 311 -13.15 -12.29 1.12
CA SER A 311 -12.13 -12.75 0.17
C SER A 311 -10.85 -13.23 0.85
N THR A 312 -11.00 -13.93 1.98
CA THR A 312 -9.86 -14.46 2.74
C THR A 312 -9.33 -15.77 2.13
N PRO A 313 -8.00 -15.91 1.94
CA PRO A 313 -7.43 -17.21 1.54
C PRO A 313 -7.25 -18.19 2.71
N PHE A 314 -7.41 -17.75 3.96
CA PHE A 314 -7.14 -18.55 5.16
C PHE A 314 -8.19 -18.36 6.25
N ASN A 315 -8.31 -19.33 7.15
CA ASN A 315 -9.20 -19.29 8.31
C ASN A 315 -8.64 -18.48 9.49
N SER A 316 -7.45 -17.88 9.36
CA SER A 316 -6.85 -16.99 10.35
C SER A 316 -5.82 -16.03 9.73
N HIS A 317 -5.73 -14.83 10.28
CA HIS A 317 -4.82 -13.75 9.85
C HIS A 317 -3.56 -13.67 10.72
N THR A 318 -2.93 -14.83 10.97
CA THR A 318 -1.59 -14.90 11.55
C THR A 318 -0.58 -14.23 10.62
N THR A 319 0.52 -13.67 11.15
CA THR A 319 1.51 -12.95 10.33
C THR A 319 2.08 -13.83 9.20
N GLU A 320 2.24 -15.14 9.43
CA GLU A 320 2.64 -16.09 8.38
C GLU A 320 1.59 -16.20 7.24
N ASN A 321 0.30 -16.26 7.59
CA ASN A 321 -0.77 -16.31 6.60
C ASN A 321 -0.91 -14.99 5.83
N LEU A 322 -0.50 -13.86 6.42
CA LEU A 322 -0.56 -12.53 5.77
C LEU A 322 0.51 -12.31 4.69
N LYS A 323 1.50 -13.21 4.51
CA LYS A 323 2.57 -13.03 3.50
C LYS A 323 2.13 -12.93 2.03
N TYR A 324 0.89 -13.28 1.71
CA TYR A 324 0.30 -13.11 0.37
C TYR A 324 -0.65 -11.90 0.29
N LEU A 325 -0.76 -11.10 1.35
CA LEU A 325 -1.40 -9.77 1.34
C LEU A 325 -0.35 -8.74 0.94
N SER A 326 -0.37 -8.34 -0.33
CA SER A 326 0.44 -7.24 -0.85
C SER A 326 -0.24 -6.60 -2.06
N SER A 327 0.09 -5.33 -2.32
CA SER A 327 -0.32 -4.61 -3.51
C SER A 327 0.03 -5.38 -4.79
N LYS A 328 1.22 -6.00 -4.83
CA LYS A 328 1.69 -6.79 -5.98
C LYS A 328 0.78 -7.98 -6.27
N GLN A 329 0.42 -8.75 -5.24
CA GLN A 329 -0.51 -9.89 -5.39
C GLN A 329 -1.91 -9.40 -5.82
N ALA A 330 -2.40 -8.29 -5.27
CA ALA A 330 -3.71 -7.72 -5.61
C ALA A 330 -3.78 -7.17 -7.06
N LEU A 331 -2.66 -6.67 -7.61
CA LEU A 331 -2.60 -6.25 -9.02
C LEU A 331 -2.69 -7.45 -9.98
N PHE A 332 -2.10 -8.59 -9.62
CA PHE A 332 -2.26 -9.82 -10.40
C PHE A 332 -3.66 -10.44 -10.22
N ASP A 333 -4.29 -10.31 -9.04
CA ASP A 333 -5.70 -10.69 -8.87
C ASP A 333 -6.60 -9.99 -9.88
N LEU A 334 -6.42 -8.68 -10.05
CA LEU A 334 -7.16 -7.85 -11.00
C LEU A 334 -6.91 -8.27 -12.46
N ALA A 335 -5.68 -8.67 -12.81
CA ALA A 335 -5.34 -9.15 -14.15
C ALA A 335 -6.05 -10.47 -14.48
N VAL A 336 -5.96 -11.45 -13.57
CA VAL A 336 -6.56 -12.78 -13.72
C VAL A 336 -8.10 -12.69 -13.70
N PHE A 337 -8.67 -11.90 -12.78
CA PHE A 337 -10.12 -11.67 -12.72
C PHE A 337 -10.65 -10.97 -13.97
N ARG A 338 -9.95 -9.94 -14.49
CA ARG A 338 -10.31 -9.26 -15.74
C ARG A 338 -10.43 -10.25 -16.88
N GLN A 339 -9.44 -11.13 -17.04
CA GLN A 339 -9.41 -12.10 -18.13
C GLN A 339 -10.56 -13.11 -18.01
N TRP A 340 -10.69 -13.74 -16.85
CA TRP A 340 -11.78 -14.67 -16.57
C TRP A 340 -13.17 -14.04 -16.74
N TYR A 341 -13.36 -12.80 -16.29
CA TYR A 341 -14.64 -12.12 -16.41
C TYR A 341 -14.98 -11.79 -17.87
N GLN A 342 -14.00 -11.41 -18.69
CA GLN A 342 -14.20 -11.19 -20.14
C GLN A 342 -14.65 -12.47 -20.85
N GLU A 343 -14.02 -13.61 -20.53
CA GLU A 343 -14.40 -14.94 -21.05
C GLU A 343 -15.79 -15.36 -20.56
N SER A 344 -16.06 -15.19 -19.26
CA SER A 344 -17.36 -15.43 -18.64
C SER A 344 -18.47 -14.58 -19.28
N LEU A 345 -18.21 -13.31 -19.57
CA LEU A 345 -19.16 -12.42 -20.24
C LEU A 345 -19.40 -12.82 -21.70
N ASN A 346 -18.36 -13.20 -22.44
CA ASN A 346 -18.49 -13.70 -23.80
C ASN A 346 -19.36 -14.96 -23.86
N LEU A 347 -19.17 -15.91 -22.93
CA LEU A 347 -20.02 -17.08 -22.75
C LEU A 347 -21.47 -16.70 -22.36
N LYS A 348 -21.66 -15.82 -21.36
CA LYS A 348 -22.98 -15.30 -20.95
C LYS A 348 -23.75 -14.60 -22.09
N LYS A 349 -23.07 -14.16 -23.15
CA LYS A 349 -23.64 -13.39 -24.27
C LYS A 349 -23.57 -14.10 -25.62
N ASN A 350 -23.14 -15.36 -25.68
CA ASN A 350 -22.91 -16.13 -26.91
C ASN A 350 -22.02 -15.39 -27.95
N LYS A 351 -21.04 -14.63 -27.48
CA LYS A 351 -20.11 -13.86 -28.31
C LYS A 351 -18.94 -14.76 -28.72
N ALA A 352 -18.53 -14.72 -29.99
CA ALA A 352 -17.20 -15.20 -30.37
C ALA A 352 -16.14 -14.42 -29.59
N ALA A 353 -14.99 -15.05 -29.27
CA ALA A 353 -13.98 -14.49 -28.38
C ALA A 353 -13.53 -13.09 -28.84
N ALA A 354 -14.03 -12.06 -28.15
CA ALA A 354 -13.88 -10.67 -28.52
C ALA A 354 -13.79 -9.80 -27.26
N GLU A 355 -13.12 -8.67 -27.39
CA GLU A 355 -12.75 -7.83 -26.26
C GLU A 355 -13.71 -6.65 -26.06
N ASN A 356 -14.03 -6.36 -24.80
CA ASN A 356 -14.68 -5.11 -24.41
C ASN A 356 -13.58 -4.13 -23.94
N PRO A 357 -13.75 -2.80 -24.12
CA PRO A 357 -12.77 -1.85 -23.61
C PRO A 357 -12.96 -1.65 -22.09
N TRP A 358 -11.89 -1.89 -21.32
CA TRP A 358 -11.90 -1.81 -19.86
C TRP A 358 -11.41 -0.44 -19.35
N PHE A 359 -12.10 0.13 -18.36
CA PHE A 359 -11.66 1.32 -17.64
C PHE A 359 -11.69 1.03 -16.13
N VAL A 360 -10.67 1.49 -15.39
CA VAL A 360 -10.46 1.09 -13.99
C VAL A 360 -10.63 2.28 -13.04
N PHE A 361 -11.23 2.03 -11.87
CA PHE A 361 -11.64 3.06 -10.92
C PHE A 361 -11.26 2.65 -9.49
N GLY A 362 -10.76 3.62 -8.71
CA GLY A 362 -10.55 3.45 -7.27
C GLY A 362 -10.35 4.78 -6.57
N VAL A 363 -10.52 4.77 -5.24
CA VAL A 363 -10.32 5.88 -4.30
C VAL A 363 -9.34 5.45 -3.20
N SER A 364 -8.56 6.35 -2.57
CA SER A 364 -7.57 5.98 -1.54
C SER A 364 -6.51 5.01 -2.10
N TYR A 365 -6.11 4.00 -1.33
CA TYR A 365 -5.26 2.89 -1.75
C TYR A 365 -5.83 2.12 -2.95
N SER A 366 -7.16 1.95 -3.07
CA SER A 366 -7.75 1.40 -4.30
C SER A 366 -7.55 2.32 -5.52
N GLY A 367 -7.43 3.63 -5.31
CA GLY A 367 -7.03 4.61 -6.33
C GLY A 367 -5.56 4.46 -6.73
N ALA A 368 -4.70 4.13 -5.78
CA ALA A 368 -3.30 3.79 -6.06
C ALA A 368 -3.21 2.49 -6.89
N LEU A 369 -3.93 1.43 -6.49
CA LEU A 369 -4.08 0.21 -7.30
C LEU A 369 -4.64 0.51 -8.70
N SER A 370 -5.59 1.44 -8.84
CA SER A 370 -6.14 1.87 -10.14
C SER A 370 -5.06 2.51 -11.05
N ALA A 371 -4.14 3.29 -10.49
CA ALA A 371 -2.98 3.82 -11.21
C ALA A 371 -1.93 2.73 -11.51
N TRP A 372 -1.58 1.90 -10.52
CA TRP A 372 -0.54 0.87 -10.64
C TRP A 372 -0.96 -0.29 -11.56
N PHE A 373 -2.25 -0.63 -11.60
CA PHE A 373 -2.79 -1.61 -12.55
C PHE A 373 -2.72 -1.09 -13.98
N ARG A 374 -3.01 0.20 -14.21
CA ARG A 374 -2.82 0.84 -15.51
C ARG A 374 -1.34 0.98 -15.91
N LEU A 375 -0.43 1.14 -14.94
CA LEU A 375 1.02 1.12 -15.15
C LEU A 375 1.55 -0.27 -15.56
N LYS A 376 1.17 -1.33 -14.81
CA LYS A 376 1.72 -2.69 -14.98
C LYS A 376 0.98 -3.52 -16.03
N PHE A 377 -0.33 -3.29 -16.22
CA PHE A 377 -1.17 -3.99 -17.19
C PHE A 377 -1.81 -3.01 -18.21
N PRO A 378 -1.03 -2.19 -18.92
CA PRO A 378 -1.55 -1.22 -19.90
C PRO A 378 -2.15 -1.89 -21.15
N HIS A 379 -1.97 -3.20 -21.30
CA HIS A 379 -2.55 -4.03 -22.37
C HIS A 379 -3.93 -4.61 -22.00
N LEU A 380 -4.30 -4.66 -20.72
CA LEU A 380 -5.62 -5.15 -20.25
C LEU A 380 -6.67 -4.03 -20.09
N THR A 381 -6.25 -2.78 -20.24
CA THR A 381 -7.00 -1.56 -19.89
C THR A 381 -6.89 -0.49 -20.99
N CYS A 382 -7.87 0.40 -21.06
CA CYS A 382 -7.84 1.58 -21.95
C CYS A 382 -7.35 2.85 -21.22
N GLY A 383 -7.61 2.93 -19.92
CA GLY A 383 -7.19 3.99 -19.01
C GLY A 383 -7.72 3.74 -17.60
N SER A 384 -7.40 4.63 -16.65
CA SER A 384 -7.95 4.56 -15.29
C SER A 384 -8.18 5.93 -14.63
N LEU A 385 -9.04 5.94 -13.62
CA LEU A 385 -9.26 7.05 -12.69
C LEU A 385 -8.67 6.66 -11.33
N ALA A 386 -7.74 7.48 -10.87
CA ALA A 386 -6.97 7.33 -9.64
C ALA A 386 -7.35 8.48 -8.68
N SER A 387 -8.49 8.32 -8.00
CA SER A 387 -9.10 9.35 -7.15
C SER A 387 -8.48 9.37 -5.75
N SER A 388 -8.02 10.54 -5.30
CA SER A 388 -7.23 10.72 -4.07
C SER A 388 -6.14 9.64 -3.88
N ALA A 389 -5.48 9.27 -4.98
CA ALA A 389 -4.71 8.04 -5.07
C ALA A 389 -3.34 8.16 -4.40
N VAL A 390 -3.17 7.46 -3.29
CA VAL A 390 -1.92 7.41 -2.50
C VAL A 390 -0.86 6.55 -3.20
N VAL A 391 -0.20 7.13 -4.22
CA VAL A 391 0.75 6.44 -5.10
C VAL A 391 2.21 6.56 -4.67
N LEU A 392 2.54 7.54 -3.84
CA LEU A 392 3.85 7.72 -3.22
C LEU A 392 3.80 7.13 -1.81
N ALA A 393 4.49 6.02 -1.57
CA ALA A 393 4.70 5.50 -0.22
C ALA A 393 5.57 6.50 0.58
N VAL A 394 5.21 6.79 1.83
CA VAL A 394 5.91 7.81 2.65
C VAL A 394 6.22 7.25 4.03
N TYR A 395 7.51 7.16 4.36
CA TYR A 395 7.97 6.65 5.65
C TYR A 395 7.56 7.55 6.83
N ASN A 396 7.84 8.86 6.74
CA ASN A 396 7.51 9.86 7.76
C ASN A 396 6.58 10.95 7.17
N TYR A 397 5.27 10.73 7.21
CA TYR A 397 4.32 11.53 6.43
C TYR A 397 3.84 12.80 7.15
N THR A 398 4.78 13.71 7.45
CA THR A 398 4.48 14.98 8.15
C THR A 398 3.55 15.93 7.37
N ASP A 399 3.50 15.82 6.04
CA ASP A 399 2.67 16.69 5.19
C ASP A 399 1.17 16.40 5.34
N PHE A 400 0.81 15.21 5.84
CA PHE A 400 -0.56 14.86 6.23
C PHE A 400 -1.10 15.81 7.31
N ASP A 401 -0.34 15.98 8.40
CA ASP A 401 -0.73 16.81 9.54
C ASP A 401 -0.69 18.31 9.19
N LYS A 402 0.28 18.73 8.37
CA LYS A 402 0.31 20.09 7.80
C LYS A 402 -0.95 20.36 6.99
N GLN A 403 -1.39 19.41 6.16
CA GLN A 403 -2.61 19.58 5.37
C GLN A 403 -3.87 19.65 6.24
N VAL A 404 -3.95 18.89 7.34
CA VAL A 404 -5.02 19.03 8.35
C VAL A 404 -5.01 20.45 8.94
N GLY A 405 -3.84 20.96 9.34
CA GLY A 405 -3.70 22.32 9.87
C GLY A 405 -4.05 23.42 8.86
N GLU A 406 -3.73 23.24 7.58
CA GLU A 406 -4.19 24.13 6.50
C GLU A 406 -5.71 24.05 6.30
N SER A 407 -6.28 22.84 6.27
CA SER A 407 -7.71 22.59 6.07
C SER A 407 -8.59 23.14 7.20
N ALA A 408 -8.04 23.23 8.42
CA ALA A 408 -8.67 23.83 9.59
C ALA A 408 -8.73 25.38 9.53
N GLY A 409 -7.78 26.01 8.82
CA GLY A 409 -7.58 27.45 8.90
C GLY A 409 -7.04 27.91 10.27
N PRO A 410 -6.59 29.18 10.38
CA PRO A 410 -5.75 29.62 11.50
C PRO A 410 -6.43 29.56 12.88
N GLU A 411 -7.72 29.92 12.99
CA GLU A 411 -8.43 29.92 14.27
C GLU A 411 -8.62 28.49 14.81
N CYS A 412 -9.17 27.58 14.00
CA CYS A 412 -9.38 26.20 14.42
C CYS A 412 -8.06 25.46 14.63
N LYS A 413 -7.04 25.71 13.79
CA LYS A 413 -5.69 25.15 13.98
C LYS A 413 -5.11 25.51 15.34
N ALA A 414 -5.16 26.78 15.73
CA ALA A 414 -4.67 27.23 17.03
C ALA A 414 -5.40 26.56 18.21
N VAL A 415 -6.72 26.37 18.10
CA VAL A 415 -7.51 25.66 19.12
C VAL A 415 -7.17 24.17 19.19
N LEU A 416 -6.97 23.49 18.06
CA LEU A 416 -6.51 22.09 18.01
C LEU A 416 -5.10 21.94 18.62
N GLN A 417 -4.19 22.86 18.33
CA GLN A 417 -2.85 22.91 18.94
C GLN A 417 -2.91 23.09 20.46
N GLU A 418 -3.78 23.96 20.95
CA GLU A 418 -4.00 24.16 22.39
C GLU A 418 -4.61 22.92 23.06
N ILE A 419 -5.62 22.30 22.44
CA ILE A 419 -6.21 21.04 22.91
C ILE A 419 -5.14 19.95 23.03
N THR A 420 -4.31 19.76 22.00
CA THR A 420 -3.22 18.78 22.01
C THR A 420 -2.23 19.05 23.14
N GLN A 421 -1.85 20.31 23.39
CA GLN A 421 -0.99 20.67 24.52
C GLN A 421 -1.63 20.37 25.88
N ILE A 422 -2.92 20.67 26.07
CA ILE A 422 -3.64 20.37 27.32
C ILE A 422 -3.83 18.86 27.49
N VAL A 423 -4.08 18.10 26.41
CA VAL A 423 -4.15 16.63 26.41
C VAL A 423 -2.81 16.03 26.83
N ASP A 424 -1.69 16.51 26.29
CA ASP A 424 -0.36 16.02 26.65
C ASP A 424 0.01 16.29 28.11
N GLN A 425 -0.48 17.39 28.70
CA GLN A 425 -0.34 17.71 30.12
C GLN A 425 -1.32 16.93 31.01
N LYS A 426 -2.58 16.75 30.57
CA LYS A 426 -3.58 15.94 31.28
C LYS A 426 -3.18 14.44 31.27
N LEU A 427 -2.43 13.95 30.27
CA LEU A 427 -1.88 12.60 30.27
C LEU A 427 -0.83 12.35 31.38
N THR A 428 0.01 13.33 31.71
CA THR A 428 1.03 13.15 32.78
C THR A 428 0.45 13.33 34.18
N SER A 429 -0.65 14.09 34.32
CA SER A 429 -1.24 14.45 35.61
C SER A 429 -2.53 13.69 35.98
N ASN A 430 -3.34 13.28 35.00
CA ASN A 430 -4.59 12.53 35.19
C ASN A 430 -4.92 11.63 33.98
N LYS A 431 -3.99 10.73 33.60
CA LYS A 431 -4.16 9.76 32.49
C LYS A 431 -5.53 9.08 32.49
N LYS A 432 -5.97 8.53 33.63
CA LYS A 432 -7.23 7.79 33.71
C LYS A 432 -8.43 8.70 33.43
N GLY A 433 -8.57 9.80 34.17
CA GLY A 433 -9.72 10.71 34.02
C GLY A 433 -9.80 11.33 32.62
N LEU A 434 -8.65 11.56 31.98
CA LEU A 434 -8.61 12.02 30.59
C LEU A 434 -9.15 10.96 29.62
N LYS A 435 -8.65 9.72 29.64
CA LYS A 435 -9.15 8.68 28.72
C LYS A 435 -10.63 8.36 28.96
N GLU A 436 -11.07 8.40 30.22
CA GLU A 436 -12.47 8.28 30.63
C GLU A 436 -13.34 9.43 30.10
N GLN A 437 -12.84 10.68 30.08
CA GLN A 437 -13.54 11.83 29.50
C GLN A 437 -13.86 11.64 28.01
N PHE A 438 -12.95 11.03 27.25
CA PHE A 438 -13.11 10.71 25.83
C PHE A 438 -13.82 9.37 25.56
N GLY A 439 -14.09 8.55 26.58
CA GLY A 439 -14.65 7.21 26.42
C GLY A 439 -13.64 6.14 25.99
N ALA A 440 -12.34 6.46 25.96
CA ALA A 440 -11.28 5.61 25.42
C ALA A 440 -10.40 4.95 26.51
N SER A 441 -11.03 4.56 27.63
CA SER A 441 -10.35 3.97 28.80
C SER A 441 -9.65 2.64 28.55
N GLU A 442 -10.01 1.94 27.48
CA GLU A 442 -9.41 0.65 27.06
C GLU A 442 -8.04 0.81 26.38
N LEU A 443 -7.74 1.98 25.81
CA LEU A 443 -6.44 2.26 25.20
C LEU A 443 -5.38 2.43 26.30
N GLU A 444 -4.73 1.33 26.69
CA GLU A 444 -3.72 1.35 27.76
C GLU A 444 -2.46 2.13 27.36
N ILE A 445 -2.01 1.97 26.12
CA ILE A 445 -0.87 2.67 25.52
C ILE A 445 -1.27 4.13 25.25
N ASP A 446 -0.35 5.06 25.49
CA ASP A 446 -0.63 6.50 25.31
C ASP A 446 -0.47 6.97 23.87
N GLY A 447 0.36 6.30 23.07
CA GLY A 447 0.41 6.47 21.61
C GLY A 447 -0.93 6.14 20.95
N ASP A 448 -1.50 4.96 21.23
CA ASP A 448 -2.81 4.52 20.71
C ASP A 448 -3.90 5.57 20.94
N PHE A 449 -3.98 6.10 22.17
CA PHE A 449 -4.94 7.15 22.54
C PHE A 449 -4.67 8.48 21.84
N LEU A 450 -3.41 8.90 21.70
CA LEU A 450 -3.05 10.14 20.99
C LEU A 450 -3.27 10.02 19.47
N TYR A 451 -3.09 8.82 18.91
CA TYR A 451 -3.37 8.51 17.52
C TYR A 451 -4.89 8.48 17.24
N PHE A 452 -5.67 7.84 18.13
CA PHE A 452 -7.15 7.92 18.13
C PHE A 452 -7.66 9.37 18.17
N LEU A 453 -7.10 10.21 19.03
CA LEU A 453 -7.45 11.64 19.08
C LEU A 453 -6.99 12.43 17.85
N ALA A 454 -5.89 12.05 17.19
CA ALA A 454 -5.47 12.68 15.95
C ALA A 454 -6.42 12.34 14.80
N ASP A 455 -6.70 11.05 14.59
CA ASP A 455 -7.58 10.58 13.50
C ASP A 455 -9.04 11.05 13.69
N ALA A 456 -9.49 11.26 14.93
CA ALA A 456 -10.78 11.90 15.21
C ALA A 456 -10.90 13.31 14.62
N ALA A 457 -9.82 14.11 14.64
CA ALA A 457 -9.79 15.42 13.99
C ALA A 457 -9.66 15.27 12.46
N VAL A 458 -8.81 14.35 12.00
CA VAL A 458 -8.57 14.06 10.57
C VAL A 458 -9.87 13.75 9.83
N VAL A 459 -10.76 12.93 10.40
CA VAL A 459 -12.01 12.50 9.75
C VAL A 459 -12.92 13.67 9.37
N ALA A 460 -12.95 14.77 10.13
CA ALA A 460 -13.69 15.98 9.77
C ALA A 460 -13.20 16.56 8.43
N PHE A 461 -11.88 16.64 8.23
CA PHE A 461 -11.29 17.17 7.00
C PHE A 461 -11.31 16.15 5.86
N GLN A 462 -10.95 14.90 6.15
CA GLN A 462 -10.87 13.82 5.17
C GLN A 462 -12.23 13.51 4.52
N TYR A 463 -13.35 13.69 5.23
CA TYR A 463 -14.69 13.42 4.68
C TYR A 463 -15.59 14.65 4.54
N GLY A 464 -15.02 15.85 4.62
CA GLY A 464 -15.67 17.09 4.21
C GLY A 464 -16.70 17.63 5.22
N ASN A 465 -16.50 17.42 6.51
CA ASN A 465 -17.28 18.04 7.59
C ASN A 465 -16.39 18.84 8.60
N PRO A 466 -15.43 19.68 8.15
CA PRO A 466 -14.59 20.50 9.03
C PRO A 466 -15.40 21.37 9.99
N ASP A 467 -16.54 21.89 9.54
CA ASP A 467 -17.43 22.76 10.31
C ASP A 467 -18.00 22.08 11.58
N THR A 468 -18.17 20.75 11.56
CA THR A 468 -18.67 19.97 12.69
C THR A 468 -17.64 19.85 13.82
N LEU A 469 -16.34 19.96 13.48
CA LEU A 469 -15.23 20.02 14.44
C LEU A 469 -14.93 21.47 14.82
N CYS A 470 -14.68 22.33 13.84
CA CYS A 470 -14.07 23.64 14.04
C CYS A 470 -15.02 24.65 14.68
N ASN A 471 -16.30 24.71 14.26
CA ASN A 471 -17.20 25.74 14.80
C ASN A 471 -17.48 25.55 16.30
N PRO A 472 -17.80 24.34 16.82
CA PRO A 472 -17.94 24.13 18.26
C PRO A 472 -16.67 24.44 19.06
N LEU A 473 -15.49 24.08 18.56
CA LEU A 473 -14.22 24.32 19.25
C LEU A 473 -13.83 25.80 19.29
N VAL A 474 -14.02 26.53 18.18
CA VAL A 474 -13.72 27.96 18.10
C VAL A 474 -14.69 28.79 18.95
N GLU A 475 -15.98 28.45 19.00
CA GLU A 475 -16.92 29.13 19.89
C GLU A 475 -16.70 28.78 21.37
N ALA A 476 -16.37 27.53 21.71
CA ALA A 476 -15.94 27.15 23.06
C ALA A 476 -14.70 27.96 23.51
N LYS A 477 -13.74 28.20 22.61
CA LYS A 477 -12.57 29.06 22.88
C LYS A 477 -12.96 30.51 23.13
N LYS A 478 -13.91 31.07 22.36
CA LYS A 478 -14.41 32.45 22.54
C LYS A 478 -15.23 32.60 23.85
N ALA A 479 -15.96 31.56 24.25
CA ALA A 479 -16.72 31.52 25.49
C ALA A 479 -15.87 31.26 26.75
N GLY A 480 -14.65 30.72 26.59
CA GLY A 480 -13.76 30.38 27.71
C GLY A 480 -14.06 29.03 28.36
N GLU A 481 -14.62 28.08 27.61
CA GLU A 481 -14.99 26.74 28.08
C GLU A 481 -13.79 25.76 28.09
N ASP A 482 -13.91 24.59 28.75
CA ASP A 482 -12.87 23.54 28.67
C ASP A 482 -12.84 22.94 27.26
N LEU A 483 -11.86 23.36 26.47
CA LEU A 483 -11.62 22.89 25.10
C LEU A 483 -11.49 21.36 25.00
N VAL A 484 -10.97 20.70 26.04
CA VAL A 484 -10.86 19.23 26.08
C VAL A 484 -12.22 18.59 26.32
N ALA A 485 -13.12 19.24 27.07
CA ALA A 485 -14.50 18.78 27.21
C ALA A 485 -15.30 18.99 25.92
N ALA A 486 -15.12 20.14 25.25
CA ALA A 486 -15.71 20.41 23.93
C ALA A 486 -15.21 19.41 22.87
N TYR A 487 -13.90 19.10 22.86
CA TYR A 487 -13.34 18.11 21.94
C TYR A 487 -13.79 16.69 22.27
N ALA A 488 -13.81 16.30 23.55
CA ALA A 488 -14.33 14.99 23.96
C ALA A 488 -15.81 14.81 23.61
N LYS A 489 -16.61 15.88 23.59
CA LYS A 489 -17.98 15.86 23.06
C LYS A 489 -17.99 15.59 21.56
N TYR A 490 -17.21 16.31 20.75
CA TYR A 490 -17.10 16.03 19.31
C TYR A 490 -16.64 14.57 19.04
N VAL A 491 -15.64 14.08 19.76
CA VAL A 491 -15.09 12.71 19.56
C VAL A 491 -16.16 11.65 19.81
N LYS A 492 -17.00 11.81 20.85
CA LYS A 492 -18.08 10.84 21.12
C LYS A 492 -19.26 11.03 20.17
N ASP A 493 -19.86 12.22 20.16
CA ASP A 493 -21.09 12.50 19.42
C ASP A 493 -20.93 12.34 17.89
N TYR A 494 -19.77 12.74 17.33
CA TYR A 494 -19.53 12.69 15.88
C TYR A 494 -18.67 11.51 15.45
N TYR A 495 -17.46 11.37 15.99
CA TYR A 495 -16.49 10.39 15.47
C TYR A 495 -16.83 8.94 15.86
N VAL A 496 -17.24 8.70 17.10
CA VAL A 496 -17.74 7.39 17.54
C VAL A 496 -19.20 7.17 17.11
N ASP A 497 -20.14 7.99 17.59
CA ASP A 497 -21.58 7.71 17.43
C ASP A 497 -22.13 7.97 16.01
N THR A 498 -21.73 9.06 15.35
CA THR A 498 -22.28 9.44 14.04
C THR A 498 -21.53 8.82 12.87
N PHE A 499 -20.19 8.78 12.93
CA PHE A 499 -19.33 8.22 11.88
C PHE A 499 -19.10 6.71 12.06
N GLY A 500 -19.18 6.19 13.29
CA GLY A 500 -19.19 4.76 13.58
C GLY A 500 -17.82 4.14 13.84
N VAL A 501 -16.80 4.92 14.27
CA VAL A 501 -15.48 4.36 14.62
C VAL A 501 -15.54 3.68 15.99
N SER A 502 -15.17 2.40 16.06
CA SER A 502 -14.96 1.70 17.34
C SER A 502 -13.59 2.05 17.90
N VAL A 503 -13.50 2.33 19.20
CA VAL A 503 -12.23 2.68 19.88
C VAL A 503 -11.24 1.51 19.82
N GLU A 504 -11.74 0.28 19.85
CA GLU A 504 -10.95 -0.95 19.86
C GLU A 504 -10.01 -1.11 18.65
N THR A 505 -10.30 -0.49 17.49
CA THR A 505 -9.43 -0.58 16.31
C THR A 505 -8.08 0.10 16.51
N TYR A 506 -7.96 0.93 17.55
CA TYR A 506 -6.73 1.59 17.98
C TYR A 506 -5.97 0.79 19.07
N ASP A 507 -6.59 -0.21 19.71
CA ASP A 507 -5.94 -1.03 20.72
C ASP A 507 -5.01 -2.07 20.07
N GLN A 508 -3.71 -1.98 20.36
CA GLN A 508 -2.74 -2.97 19.89
C GLN A 508 -2.98 -4.40 20.40
N LYS A 509 -3.84 -4.63 21.42
CA LYS A 509 -4.31 -5.97 21.80
C LYS A 509 -5.44 -6.46 20.91
N HIS A 510 -6.39 -5.61 20.52
CA HIS A 510 -7.39 -5.95 19.50
C HIS A 510 -6.69 -6.24 18.16
N LEU A 511 -5.75 -5.39 17.72
CA LEU A 511 -5.02 -5.59 16.44
C LEU A 511 -4.19 -6.88 16.39
N LYS A 512 -3.91 -7.53 17.54
CA LYS A 512 -3.29 -8.87 17.61
C LYS A 512 -4.26 -10.02 17.35
N ASN A 513 -5.56 -9.78 17.32
CA ASN A 513 -6.56 -10.80 17.05
C ASN A 513 -6.39 -11.34 15.61
N THR A 514 -6.25 -12.66 15.48
CA THR A 514 -6.05 -13.33 14.17
C THR A 514 -7.30 -14.04 13.66
N ALA A 515 -8.44 -13.86 14.32
CA ALA A 515 -9.72 -14.45 13.90
C ALA A 515 -10.37 -13.64 12.77
N VAL A 516 -10.66 -14.30 11.65
CA VAL A 516 -11.32 -13.67 10.49
C VAL A 516 -12.75 -13.26 10.85
N ASN A 517 -13.09 -11.99 10.68
CA ASN A 517 -14.40 -11.42 11.02
C ASN A 517 -14.58 -10.04 10.36
N GLU A 518 -15.80 -9.48 10.29
CA GLU A 518 -16.06 -8.21 9.58
C GLU A 518 -15.28 -6.99 10.12
N GLY A 519 -14.67 -7.06 11.31
CA GLY A 519 -13.80 -6.04 11.89
C GLY A 519 -12.28 -6.28 11.76
N ASP A 520 -11.84 -7.32 11.03
CA ASP A 520 -10.39 -7.61 10.89
C ASP A 520 -9.62 -6.65 9.95
N SER A 521 -10.35 -5.77 9.24
CA SER A 521 -9.79 -4.91 8.19
C SER A 521 -8.70 -3.95 8.69
N ASP A 522 -8.79 -3.47 9.93
CA ASP A 522 -7.74 -2.62 10.52
C ASP A 522 -6.43 -3.37 10.73
N ARG A 523 -6.46 -4.65 11.15
CA ARG A 523 -5.26 -5.50 11.23
C ARG A 523 -4.67 -5.76 9.84
N LEU A 524 -5.51 -5.98 8.83
CA LEU A 524 -5.08 -6.20 7.45
C LEU A 524 -4.41 -4.94 6.87
N TRP A 525 -5.00 -3.77 7.10
CA TRP A 525 -4.44 -2.49 6.66
C TRP A 525 -3.14 -2.17 7.40
N TRP A 526 -3.08 -2.35 8.72
CA TRP A 526 -1.84 -2.22 9.49
C TRP A 526 -0.74 -3.15 8.99
N PHE A 527 -1.05 -4.34 8.48
CA PHE A 527 -0.03 -5.22 7.88
C PHE A 527 0.58 -4.63 6.60
N GLN A 528 -0.25 -4.06 5.70
CA GLN A 528 0.25 -3.40 4.49
C GLN A 528 1.02 -2.11 4.80
N VAL A 529 0.55 -1.33 5.78
CA VAL A 529 1.27 -0.21 6.37
C VAL A 529 2.65 -0.64 6.88
N CYS A 530 2.73 -1.72 7.65
CA CYS A 530 3.97 -2.22 8.25
C CYS A 530 4.89 -3.02 7.31
N THR A 531 4.56 -3.14 6.00
CA THR A 531 5.37 -3.93 5.04
C THR A 531 5.63 -3.22 3.70
N GLU A 532 4.67 -2.48 3.16
CA GLU A 532 4.78 -1.86 1.83
C GLU A 532 4.86 -0.33 1.85
N VAL A 533 3.96 0.34 2.60
CA VAL A 533 3.66 1.77 2.35
C VAL A 533 4.05 2.74 3.46
N ALA A 534 4.21 2.25 4.70
CA ALA A 534 4.34 3.01 5.95
C ALA A 534 3.18 4.00 6.20
N TYR A 535 3.11 5.11 5.46
CA TYR A 535 2.17 6.21 5.69
C TYR A 535 2.12 6.71 7.15
N PHE A 536 3.21 6.56 7.91
CA PHE A 536 3.23 6.89 9.33
C PHE A 536 2.92 8.38 9.50
N GLN A 537 1.77 8.68 10.07
CA GLN A 537 1.24 10.03 10.19
C GLN A 537 1.90 10.75 11.38
N VAL A 538 3.17 11.11 11.21
CA VAL A 538 4.01 11.63 12.29
C VAL A 538 3.92 13.15 12.43
N ALA A 539 4.01 13.65 13.67
CA ALA A 539 4.00 15.08 13.96
C ALA A 539 5.14 15.83 13.24
N PRO A 540 4.88 16.92 12.49
CA PRO A 540 5.93 17.82 12.03
C PRO A 540 6.65 18.47 13.22
N SER A 541 7.96 18.69 13.09
CA SER A 541 8.81 19.22 14.18
C SER A 541 8.41 20.60 14.70
N ASN A 542 7.64 21.36 13.91
CA ASN A 542 7.01 22.63 14.25
C ASN A 542 5.57 22.62 13.73
N ASP A 543 4.68 23.39 14.37
CA ASP A 543 3.33 23.72 13.84
C ASP A 543 2.40 22.50 13.59
N SER A 544 2.67 21.39 14.27
CA SER A 544 1.85 20.18 14.36
C SER A 544 0.51 20.44 15.03
N VAL A 545 -0.58 19.83 14.57
CA VAL A 545 -1.86 19.76 15.30
C VAL A 545 -1.97 18.50 16.16
N ARG A 546 -1.27 17.41 15.80
CA ARG A 546 -1.16 16.18 16.63
C ARG A 546 -0.04 16.27 17.67
N SER A 547 -0.09 15.39 18.68
CA SER A 547 0.96 15.28 19.70
C SER A 547 2.28 14.82 19.10
N SER A 548 3.40 15.38 19.57
CA SER A 548 4.76 14.98 19.18
C SER A 548 5.15 13.56 19.61
N LYS A 549 4.34 12.90 20.45
CA LYS A 549 4.48 11.47 20.81
C LYS A 549 3.91 10.52 19.75
N VAL A 550 3.14 11.03 18.79
CA VAL A 550 2.73 10.30 17.58
C VAL A 550 3.86 10.46 16.57
N ASP A 551 4.95 9.74 16.81
CA ASP A 551 6.19 9.81 16.04
C ASP A 551 6.46 8.51 15.28
N THR A 552 7.62 8.43 14.62
CA THR A 552 8.05 7.23 13.89
C THR A 552 8.18 6.01 14.80
N GLN A 553 8.71 6.19 16.02
CA GLN A 553 8.98 5.08 16.92
C GLN A 553 7.69 4.43 17.41
N TYR A 554 6.66 5.23 17.71
CA TYR A 554 5.32 4.73 18.03
C TYR A 554 4.77 3.77 16.96
N HIS A 555 4.84 4.16 15.68
CA HIS A 555 4.35 3.33 14.57
C HIS A 555 5.18 2.04 14.40
N LEU A 556 6.50 2.13 14.56
CA LEU A 556 7.40 0.97 14.49
C LEU A 556 7.20 0.00 15.64
N ASP A 557 7.00 0.50 16.85
CA ASP A 557 6.69 -0.30 18.03
C ASP A 557 5.34 -0.99 17.86
N LEU A 558 4.33 -0.32 17.27
CA LEU A 558 3.07 -0.95 16.88
C LEU A 558 3.29 -2.09 15.88
N CYS A 559 4.00 -1.86 14.77
CA CYS A 559 4.30 -2.89 13.78
C CYS A 559 4.97 -4.12 14.40
N LYS A 560 6.03 -3.90 15.18
CA LYS A 560 6.79 -4.93 15.92
C LYS A 560 5.92 -5.67 16.93
N ASN A 561 5.06 -4.97 17.66
CA ASN A 561 4.19 -5.54 18.69
C ASN A 561 3.05 -6.37 18.07
N VAL A 562 2.42 -5.90 17.00
CA VAL A 562 1.22 -6.50 16.39
C VAL A 562 1.53 -7.65 15.43
N PHE A 563 2.69 -7.63 14.77
CA PHE A 563 3.05 -8.65 13.76
C PHE A 563 4.31 -9.47 14.08
N GLY A 564 5.26 -8.90 14.83
CA GLY A 564 6.49 -9.57 15.28
C GLY A 564 7.78 -8.93 14.75
N GLU A 565 8.93 -9.48 15.18
CA GLU A 565 10.26 -9.07 14.72
C GLU A 565 10.43 -9.31 13.21
N GLY A 566 11.14 -8.40 12.53
CA GLY A 566 11.43 -8.50 11.09
C GLY A 566 10.31 -8.02 10.15
N ILE A 567 9.18 -7.57 10.70
CA ILE A 567 8.14 -6.85 9.94
C ILE A 567 8.48 -5.36 9.97
N TYR A 568 8.74 -4.78 8.79
CA TYR A 568 9.18 -3.39 8.62
C TYR A 568 8.83 -2.91 7.20
N PRO A 569 8.38 -1.66 6.99
CA PRO A 569 7.97 -1.19 5.67
C PRO A 569 9.15 -0.81 4.77
N ASP A 570 9.15 -1.33 3.55
CA ASP A 570 10.12 -0.97 2.50
C ASP A 570 9.49 -0.01 1.48
N VAL A 571 9.37 1.26 1.88
CA VAL A 571 8.78 2.31 1.03
C VAL A 571 9.62 2.60 -0.21
N ASP A 572 10.93 2.36 -0.16
CA ASP A 572 11.82 2.62 -1.29
C ASP A 572 11.59 1.57 -2.37
N MET A 573 11.50 0.28 -2.04
CA MET A 573 11.12 -0.74 -3.02
C MET A 573 9.70 -0.55 -3.57
N THR A 574 8.75 -0.08 -2.77
CA THR A 574 7.41 0.29 -3.25
C THR A 574 7.46 1.46 -4.23
N ASN A 575 8.19 2.53 -3.90
CA ASN A 575 8.36 3.70 -4.76
C ASN A 575 9.20 3.43 -6.01
N ILE A 576 10.18 2.52 -5.96
CA ILE A 576 10.96 2.07 -7.13
C ILE A 576 10.06 1.22 -8.06
N TYR A 577 9.25 0.31 -7.51
CA TYR A 577 8.44 -0.60 -8.32
C TYR A 577 7.23 0.07 -9.00
N TYR A 578 6.69 1.15 -8.42
CA TYR A 578 5.54 1.90 -8.93
C TYR A 578 5.84 3.33 -9.44
N GLY A 579 6.96 3.94 -9.04
CA GLY A 579 7.39 5.28 -9.45
C GLY A 579 6.94 6.44 -8.55
N GLY A 580 6.22 6.19 -7.45
CA GLY A 580 5.74 7.25 -6.55
C GLY A 580 4.83 8.26 -7.26
N THR A 581 5.07 9.57 -7.11
CA THR A 581 4.39 10.61 -7.92
C THR A 581 4.94 10.74 -9.36
N LYS A 582 6.03 10.03 -9.68
CA LYS A 582 6.72 10.01 -10.99
C LYS A 582 6.42 8.73 -11.78
N ILE A 583 5.21 8.15 -11.61
CA ILE A 583 4.71 6.98 -12.35
C ILE A 583 5.06 7.06 -13.84
N ALA A 584 5.74 6.06 -14.37
CA ALA A 584 6.12 5.96 -15.79
C ALA A 584 4.99 5.36 -16.67
N GLY A 585 3.75 5.75 -16.39
CA GLY A 585 2.54 5.19 -16.99
C GLY A 585 1.96 6.03 -18.11
N SER A 586 0.74 5.70 -18.54
CA SER A 586 -0.06 6.53 -19.44
C SER A 586 -1.55 6.35 -19.22
N LYS A 587 -2.35 7.36 -19.56
CA LYS A 587 -3.83 7.30 -19.54
C LYS A 587 -4.39 7.03 -18.14
N ILE A 588 -3.94 7.83 -17.18
CA ILE A 588 -4.39 7.81 -15.79
C ILE A 588 -4.82 9.24 -15.42
N VAL A 589 -6.11 9.43 -15.11
CA VAL A 589 -6.58 10.69 -14.52
C VAL A 589 -6.35 10.64 -13.02
N PHE A 590 -5.63 11.61 -12.47
CA PHE A 590 -5.49 11.82 -11.04
C PHE A 590 -6.42 12.95 -10.58
N THR A 591 -7.06 12.77 -9.44
CA THR A 591 -7.94 13.79 -8.82
C THR A 591 -7.65 13.86 -7.32
N ASN A 592 -7.75 15.06 -6.75
CA ASN A 592 -7.54 15.30 -5.32
C ASN A 592 -8.50 16.39 -4.83
N GLY A 593 -9.02 16.26 -3.59
CA GLY A 593 -9.71 17.36 -2.92
C GLY A 593 -8.71 18.37 -2.34
N SER A 594 -9.07 19.65 -2.23
CA SER A 594 -8.18 20.66 -1.64
C SER A 594 -7.90 20.46 -0.15
N GLN A 595 -8.88 19.96 0.61
CA GLN A 595 -8.76 19.74 2.05
C GLN A 595 -8.36 18.31 2.44
N ASP A 596 -8.28 17.41 1.46
CA ASP A 596 -7.91 15.99 1.64
C ASP A 596 -6.49 15.83 2.20
N PRO A 597 -6.31 15.31 3.43
CA PRO A 597 -4.98 15.12 4.02
C PRO A 597 -4.06 14.16 3.22
N TRP A 598 -4.64 13.26 2.41
CA TRP A 598 -3.86 12.30 1.62
C TRP A 598 -3.25 12.86 0.34
N ARG A 599 -3.62 14.07 -0.08
CA ARG A 599 -3.25 14.63 -1.41
C ARG A 599 -1.75 14.77 -1.67
N HIS A 600 -0.90 14.84 -0.65
CA HIS A 600 0.56 14.96 -0.82
C HIS A 600 1.26 13.62 -1.11
N ALA A 601 0.64 12.49 -0.75
CA ALA A 601 1.01 11.16 -1.22
C ALA A 601 0.46 10.84 -2.64
N SER A 602 -0.29 11.76 -3.24
CA SER A 602 -0.89 11.64 -4.58
C SER A 602 -0.14 12.45 -5.63
N LYS A 603 -0.30 12.08 -6.91
CA LYS A 603 0.26 12.83 -8.04
C LYS A 603 -0.55 14.11 -8.27
N GLN A 604 -0.07 15.22 -7.71
CA GLN A 604 -0.71 16.54 -7.85
C GLN A 604 -0.35 17.28 -9.15
N THR A 605 0.77 16.94 -9.82
CA THR A 605 1.21 17.61 -11.05
C THR A 605 0.95 16.76 -12.29
N SER A 606 0.26 17.33 -13.28
CA SER A 606 0.01 16.72 -14.59
C SER A 606 1.29 16.39 -15.36
N SER A 607 1.23 15.38 -16.23
CA SER A 607 2.27 15.03 -17.19
C SER A 607 1.64 14.87 -18.59
N PRO A 608 1.48 15.97 -19.35
CA PRO A 608 0.77 15.98 -20.63
C PRO A 608 1.35 15.04 -21.68
N GLU A 609 2.68 14.90 -21.72
CA GLU A 609 3.44 14.08 -22.66
C GLU A 609 3.16 12.58 -22.50
N ALA A 610 2.59 12.19 -21.37
CA ALA A 610 2.27 10.81 -21.00
C ALA A 610 0.75 10.60 -20.83
N GLU A 611 -0.11 11.56 -21.22
CA GLU A 611 -1.57 11.47 -21.02
C GLU A 611 -1.96 11.21 -19.54
N MET A 612 -1.27 11.84 -18.58
CA MET A 612 -1.58 11.74 -17.14
C MET A 612 -1.96 13.11 -16.56
N PRO A 613 -3.20 13.59 -16.73
CA PRO A 613 -3.68 14.81 -16.11
C PRO A 613 -3.87 14.63 -14.59
N SER A 614 -3.62 15.70 -13.84
CA SER A 614 -3.97 15.84 -12.43
C SER A 614 -4.90 17.03 -12.23
N TYR A 615 -5.97 16.84 -11.46
CA TYR A 615 -6.92 17.87 -11.12
C TYR A 615 -7.05 18.04 -9.60
N LEU A 616 -6.89 19.28 -9.12
CA LEU A 616 -7.23 19.68 -7.76
C LEU A 616 -8.65 20.26 -7.74
N ILE A 617 -9.51 19.71 -6.89
CA ILE A 617 -10.87 20.20 -6.67
C ILE A 617 -10.85 21.15 -5.47
N THR A 618 -10.77 22.45 -5.73
CA THR A 618 -10.71 23.47 -4.69
C THR A 618 -12.10 23.89 -4.23
N CYS A 619 -12.50 23.46 -3.03
CA CYS A 619 -13.67 23.97 -2.32
C CYS A 619 -13.55 23.76 -0.80
N HIS A 620 -14.46 24.38 -0.04
CA HIS A 620 -14.73 23.99 1.34
C HIS A 620 -15.61 22.74 1.36
N ASN A 621 -15.26 21.76 2.18
CA ASN A 621 -15.81 20.39 2.19
C ASN A 621 -15.33 19.53 0.99
N CYS A 622 -14.20 19.88 0.36
CA CYS A 622 -13.53 19.07 -0.68
C CYS A 622 -12.43 18.17 -0.08
N GLY A 623 -12.84 17.09 0.60
CA GLY A 623 -11.97 16.05 1.13
C GLY A 623 -11.72 14.90 0.14
N HIS A 624 -11.64 13.69 0.68
CA HIS A 624 -11.06 12.51 0.06
C HIS A 624 -12.02 11.81 -0.91
N GLY A 625 -11.64 11.73 -2.20
CA GLY A 625 -12.48 11.17 -3.27
C GLY A 625 -13.67 12.04 -3.67
N THR A 626 -13.54 13.37 -3.57
CA THR A 626 -14.59 14.36 -3.86
C THR A 626 -15.22 14.20 -5.27
N ASP A 627 -14.45 13.84 -6.29
CA ASP A 627 -14.97 13.58 -7.64
C ASP A 627 -15.99 12.43 -7.67
N MET A 628 -15.69 11.33 -6.98
CA MET A 628 -16.53 10.13 -6.95
C MET A 628 -17.67 10.23 -5.93
N ARG A 629 -17.46 10.93 -4.80
CA ARG A 629 -18.39 10.97 -3.65
C ARG A 629 -19.19 12.27 -3.51
N GLY A 630 -18.79 13.35 -4.20
CA GLY A 630 -19.38 14.69 -4.02
C GLY A 630 -18.77 15.44 -2.84
N CYS A 631 -19.47 16.48 -2.38
CA CYS A 631 -19.09 17.35 -1.26
C CYS A 631 -20.35 17.69 -0.44
N PRO A 632 -20.39 17.42 0.89
CA PRO A 632 -19.44 16.63 1.67
C PRO A 632 -19.33 15.17 1.16
N GLN A 633 -18.31 14.42 1.59
CA GLN A 633 -18.10 13.03 1.18
C GLN A 633 -18.81 12.02 2.10
N SER A 634 -19.16 12.44 3.32
CA SER A 634 -19.98 11.69 4.28
C SER A 634 -21.07 12.59 4.89
N PRO A 635 -22.33 12.13 5.03
CA PRO A 635 -22.87 10.88 4.48
C PRO A 635 -22.85 10.90 2.94
N LEU A 636 -22.76 9.73 2.32
CA LEU A 636 -22.68 9.62 0.85
C LEU A 636 -23.99 10.11 0.20
N MET A 637 -23.96 11.30 -0.38
CA MET A 637 -25.06 11.83 -1.19
C MET A 637 -24.84 11.45 -2.66
N ILE A 638 -25.83 10.79 -3.27
CA ILE A 638 -25.78 10.44 -4.70
C ILE A 638 -25.66 11.73 -5.53
N GLU A 639 -24.80 11.72 -6.54
CA GLU A 639 -24.31 12.89 -7.30
C GLU A 639 -23.56 13.95 -6.47
N GLY A 640 -23.62 13.92 -5.14
CA GLY A 640 -23.33 15.06 -4.28
C GLY A 640 -24.48 16.07 -4.34
N ASN A 641 -25.23 16.22 -3.26
CA ASN A 641 -26.32 17.19 -3.19
C ASN A 641 -25.75 18.61 -3.33
N ALA A 642 -25.83 19.19 -4.53
CA ALA A 642 -25.16 20.42 -4.90
C ALA A 642 -25.53 21.62 -3.99
N GLN A 643 -26.74 21.59 -3.44
CA GLN A 643 -27.27 22.56 -2.48
C GLN A 643 -26.56 22.54 -1.12
N ASN A 644 -25.83 21.46 -0.80
CA ASN A 644 -25.03 21.31 0.42
C ASN A 644 -23.51 21.42 0.16
N CYS A 645 -23.07 21.56 -1.10
CA CYS A 645 -21.67 21.78 -1.43
C CYS A 645 -21.35 23.28 -1.50
N SER A 646 -20.19 23.70 -1.00
CA SER A 646 -19.77 25.11 -1.07
C SER A 646 -19.46 25.58 -2.50
N ALA A 647 -19.01 24.69 -3.38
CA ALA A 647 -18.70 24.97 -4.78
C ALA A 647 -18.94 23.72 -5.66
N PRO A 648 -20.21 23.33 -5.92
CA PRO A 648 -20.52 22.16 -6.75
C PRO A 648 -19.90 22.26 -8.16
N ASP A 649 -19.74 23.48 -8.68
CA ASP A 649 -19.12 23.75 -9.99
C ASP A 649 -17.65 23.29 -10.07
N ALA A 650 -16.91 23.30 -8.95
CA ALA A 650 -15.54 22.79 -8.92
C ALA A 650 -15.51 21.27 -9.16
N VAL A 651 -16.44 20.54 -8.54
CA VAL A 651 -16.60 19.09 -8.74
C VAL A 651 -17.13 18.80 -10.16
N HIS A 652 -18.14 19.54 -10.61
CA HIS A 652 -18.70 19.37 -11.96
C HIS A 652 -17.65 19.61 -13.05
N LYS A 653 -16.80 20.63 -12.92
CA LYS A 653 -15.72 20.90 -13.89
C LYS A 653 -14.74 19.73 -14.01
N VAL A 654 -14.27 19.20 -12.89
CA VAL A 654 -13.34 18.05 -12.90
C VAL A 654 -14.04 16.78 -13.41
N ARG A 655 -15.33 16.57 -13.08
CA ARG A 655 -16.14 15.48 -13.63
C ARG A 655 -16.32 15.55 -15.14
N GLN A 656 -16.46 16.74 -15.75
CA GLN A 656 -16.47 16.86 -17.21
C GLN A 656 -15.11 16.48 -17.81
N HIS A 657 -14.00 16.88 -17.20
CA HIS A 657 -12.68 16.45 -17.66
C HIS A 657 -12.46 14.93 -17.53
N ILE A 658 -12.89 14.30 -16.43
CA ILE A 658 -12.91 12.83 -16.29
C ILE A 658 -13.68 12.19 -17.46
N ILE A 659 -14.86 12.72 -17.78
CA ILE A 659 -15.70 12.29 -18.89
C ILE A 659 -14.98 12.44 -20.25
N GLU A 660 -14.30 13.56 -20.49
CA GLU A 660 -13.55 13.82 -21.73
C GLU A 660 -12.42 12.80 -21.94
N HIS A 661 -11.65 12.48 -20.89
CA HIS A 661 -10.59 11.47 -20.96
C HIS A 661 -11.13 10.04 -21.12
N ILE A 662 -12.23 9.69 -20.44
CA ILE A 662 -12.88 8.37 -20.62
C ILE A 662 -13.34 8.19 -22.07
N ASP A 663 -14.03 9.18 -22.65
CA ASP A 663 -14.53 9.10 -24.03
C ASP A 663 -13.39 8.98 -25.06
N LEU A 664 -12.35 9.81 -24.90
CA LEU A 664 -11.16 9.79 -25.74
C LEU A 664 -10.42 8.45 -25.67
N TRP A 665 -10.14 7.94 -24.47
CA TRP A 665 -9.36 6.71 -24.32
C TRP A 665 -10.15 5.45 -24.69
N LEU A 666 -11.46 5.39 -24.42
CA LEU A 666 -12.31 4.28 -24.87
C LEU A 666 -12.43 4.24 -26.41
N SER A 667 -12.59 5.39 -27.08
CA SER A 667 -12.69 5.45 -28.55
C SER A 667 -11.39 5.02 -29.23
N GLN A 668 -10.23 5.48 -28.74
CA GLN A 668 -8.92 5.03 -29.18
C GLN A 668 -8.74 3.50 -28.99
N CYS A 669 -9.17 2.97 -27.85
CA CYS A 669 -9.13 1.53 -27.55
C CYS A 669 -9.89 0.71 -28.61
N LYS A 670 -11.15 1.07 -28.88
CA LYS A 670 -12.00 0.42 -29.90
C LYS A 670 -11.36 0.47 -31.30
N SER A 671 -10.75 1.61 -31.65
CA SER A 671 -10.06 1.77 -32.96
C SER A 671 -8.83 0.87 -33.13
N THR A 672 -8.22 0.42 -32.03
CA THR A 672 -7.03 -0.42 -32.05
C THR A 672 -7.40 -1.89 -32.27
N VAL A 673 -8.45 -2.38 -31.59
CA VAL A 673 -8.98 -3.74 -31.78
C VAL A 673 -9.39 -3.98 -33.23
N GLY A 674 -10.06 -3.01 -33.87
CA GLY A 674 -10.51 -3.11 -35.26
C GLY A 674 -9.40 -3.16 -36.33
N ARG A 675 -8.12 -2.99 -35.96
CA ARG A 675 -6.97 -3.14 -36.88
C ARG A 675 -6.27 -4.48 -36.80
N SER A 676 -6.56 -5.31 -35.80
CA SER A 676 -5.98 -6.66 -35.66
C SER A 676 -6.87 -7.74 -36.30
N SER A 677 -7.79 -7.35 -37.18
CA SER A 677 -8.80 -8.22 -37.80
C SER A 677 -8.97 -7.97 -39.31
N MET A 678 -7.92 -7.42 -39.95
CA MET A 678 -7.75 -7.27 -41.40
C MET A 678 -6.34 -7.74 -41.76
#